data_AF-A0A6A6EDD2-F1
#
_entry.id   AF-A0A6A6EDD2-F1
#
_cell.length_a   1.000
_cell.length_b   1.000
_cell.length_c   1.000
_cell.angle_alpha   90.00
_cell.angle_beta   90.00
_cell.angle_gamma   90.00
#
_symmetry.space_group_name_H-M   'P 1'
#
loop_
_entity.id
_entity.type
_entity.pdbx_description
1 polymer ?
#
loop_
_entity_poly.entity_id
_entity_poly.type
_entity_poly.pdbx_seq_one_letter_code
_entity_poly.pdbx_strand_id
1 'polypeptide(L)'
;MINGNLDNPLRRLPYADDAPFNSYSKQHESTCLPDTRVDLLKEIYNWADGQDEQCIFLLNGLAGTGKSTIARTVARRYFEQDRLGASFFFSRGGGDVSHAGKFVTSIAVQLAHNVPALYRYICAAITERSDIASQSLRDQWRQLVLRPLSKQDSNGCLSSYVLVVDALDECDDDNNIRIIVQLLAEARLLQTVRLRVFLTSRHEIPVRYGFCQIPDAQYQDFVIHNISQAVIEHDIAIFLEHNLSLIRQECYLDAGWPGERVIRRLISNASGLFIWIETACRFIREGQRFAASRLNKILENGSISTNAPDKHLNEIYITVLKQSISPGFMAEEKEELYGVLRHILGCIVALFSTLPTNSLSRLLHVTKQDMDQTLDGLHGILDIPKDQTRPLRLHHPSFRDFLLNKERCRDPNFWVDEKQAHQTLAESCIQLMSASLTQDICGMDAPGVRVADVESARVEQCLSPEVQYACLYWIQHIQKSGAQLRDNDHVHQFLKAYVLHWLEALSWMRKVSEGIYAINSLESIALTSDCPDLYAFIHDMKRFALYSRSAIELAPLQVYCSALVFAPVMSMVKKRFMDRVPRWMKRLPKVERDWSALLQTLEGHSSLVRAVAFSPDGKVLASASRDGTVKLWDAGTGAVLQTLEGHSYRVNAVAFSPNGKVLASASWDKTVKLWDAGTGVVLQTLEIGTTIQTLSFSEDGTFLETDRGMLHTTSLSSSDNPSQSSSLHDIFVKEQWVRCGTEDILWLPPEHRSSCTAVYRSIVALGHSSGRLLFLEFSF
;
A
#
# COMPACT_ATOMS: atom_id res chain seq x y z
N MET A 1 -40.29 -2.10 -18.79
CA MET A 1 -38.88 -2.03 -19.27
C MET A 1 -38.50 -0.57 -19.38
N ILE A 2 -37.44 -0.13 -18.70
CA ILE A 2 -36.75 1.13 -19.00
C ILE A 2 -35.26 0.80 -18.90
N ASN A 3 -34.67 0.39 -20.02
CA ASN A 3 -33.22 0.17 -20.09
C ASN A 3 -32.55 1.51 -20.34
N GLY A 4 -32.01 2.11 -19.29
CA GLY A 4 -31.11 3.25 -19.37
C GLY A 4 -29.82 2.93 -18.64
N ASN A 5 -28.74 2.64 -19.37
CA ASN A 5 -27.39 2.58 -18.81
C ASN A 5 -26.93 3.99 -18.46
N LEU A 6 -27.41 4.50 -17.32
CA LEU A 6 -26.77 5.60 -16.61
C LEU A 6 -25.47 5.05 -16.02
N ASP A 7 -24.35 5.48 -16.59
CA ASP A 7 -23.00 5.11 -16.15
C ASP A 7 -22.80 5.51 -14.68
N ASN A 8 -22.80 4.52 -13.78
CA ASN A 8 -22.73 4.77 -12.34
C ASN A 8 -21.31 5.23 -11.97
N PRO A 9 -21.10 6.49 -11.53
CA PRO A 9 -19.76 7.02 -11.28
C PRO A 9 -18.98 6.22 -10.23
N LEU A 10 -19.65 5.57 -9.27
CA LEU A 10 -18.99 4.73 -8.26
C LEU A 10 -18.14 3.60 -8.88
N ARG A 11 -18.51 3.09 -10.07
CA ARG A 11 -17.74 2.06 -10.79
C ARG A 11 -16.39 2.55 -11.32
N ARG A 12 -16.14 3.86 -11.31
CA ARG A 12 -14.86 4.47 -11.71
C ARG A 12 -13.84 4.51 -10.57
N LEU A 13 -14.28 4.27 -9.32
CA LEU A 13 -13.37 4.15 -8.19
C LEU A 13 -12.89 2.69 -8.05
N PRO A 14 -11.57 2.42 -8.05
CA PRO A 14 -11.04 1.12 -7.67
C PRO A 14 -11.21 0.97 -6.16
N TYR A 15 -12.01 0.02 -5.72
CA TYR A 15 -12.20 -0.32 -4.31
C TYR A 15 -11.81 -1.78 -4.04
N ALA A 16 -11.79 -2.18 -2.78
CA ALA A 16 -11.47 -3.52 -2.34
C ALA A 16 -12.74 -4.25 -1.88
N ASP A 17 -13.22 -5.25 -2.62
CA ASP A 17 -14.43 -6.03 -2.26
C ASP A 17 -14.28 -6.75 -0.91
N ASP A 18 -13.05 -7.01 -0.48
CA ASP A 18 -12.70 -7.67 0.79
C ASP A 18 -12.52 -6.71 1.98
N ALA A 19 -12.61 -5.39 1.78
CA ALA A 19 -12.49 -4.41 2.87
C ALA A 19 -13.63 -4.45 3.91
N PRO A 20 -14.91 -4.61 3.53
CA PRO A 20 -16.02 -4.56 4.49
C PRO A 20 -16.01 -5.73 5.49
N PHE A 21 -16.48 -5.47 6.71
CA PHE A 21 -16.63 -6.47 7.78
C PHE A 21 -17.58 -7.65 7.43
N ASN A 22 -18.41 -7.46 6.41
CA ASN A 22 -19.49 -8.34 5.96
C ASN A 22 -19.30 -8.80 4.51
N SER A 23 -18.07 -8.75 3.97
CA SER A 23 -17.74 -9.26 2.64
C SER A 23 -18.01 -10.78 2.51
N TYR A 24 -18.17 -11.26 1.27
CA TYR A 24 -18.41 -12.69 1.00
C TYR A 24 -17.19 -13.59 1.28
N SER A 25 -15.99 -13.02 1.38
CA SER A 25 -14.81 -13.71 1.92
C SER A 25 -14.88 -13.89 3.44
N LYS A 26 -15.40 -12.87 4.15
CA LYS A 26 -15.41 -12.76 5.63
C LYS A 26 -16.69 -13.31 6.28
N GLN A 27 -17.61 -13.87 5.51
CA GLN A 27 -18.92 -14.38 5.98
C GLN A 27 -18.88 -15.44 7.11
N HIS A 28 -17.72 -16.08 7.33
CA HIS A 28 -17.53 -17.09 8.38
C HIS A 28 -16.70 -16.58 9.57
N GLU A 29 -16.26 -15.32 9.56
CA GLU A 29 -15.54 -14.71 10.66
C GLU A 29 -16.48 -14.33 11.81
N SER A 30 -16.11 -14.66 13.04
CA SER A 30 -16.98 -14.50 14.22
C SER A 30 -17.03 -13.06 14.76
N THR A 31 -18.15 -12.73 15.39
CA THR A 31 -18.26 -11.66 16.39
C THR A 31 -17.95 -12.22 17.79
N CYS A 32 -17.89 -11.36 18.80
CA CYS A 32 -17.89 -11.78 20.20
C CYS A 32 -19.15 -12.63 20.48
N LEU A 33 -19.00 -13.62 21.35
CA LEU A 33 -20.15 -14.40 21.83
C LEU A 33 -20.94 -13.58 22.86
N PRO A 34 -22.22 -13.92 23.11
CA PRO A 34 -22.95 -13.44 24.27
C PRO A 34 -22.13 -13.60 25.56
N ASP A 35 -22.27 -12.64 26.46
CA ASP A 35 -21.62 -12.58 27.77
C ASP A 35 -20.06 -12.57 27.75
N THR A 36 -19.44 -12.41 26.57
CA THR A 36 -17.99 -12.17 26.43
C THR A 36 -17.65 -10.71 26.16
N ARG A 37 -16.50 -10.24 26.67
CA ARG A 37 -15.95 -8.88 26.47
C ARG A 37 -16.90 -7.75 26.91
N VAL A 38 -17.86 -8.03 27.79
CA VAL A 38 -19.03 -7.19 28.08
C VAL A 38 -18.65 -5.75 28.48
N ASP A 39 -17.73 -5.58 29.43
CA ASP A 39 -17.35 -4.25 29.92
C ASP A 39 -16.58 -3.42 28.89
N LEU A 40 -15.67 -4.04 28.12
CA LEU A 40 -14.96 -3.36 27.03
C LEU A 40 -15.91 -2.97 25.90
N LEU A 41 -16.81 -3.86 25.48
CA LEU A 41 -17.82 -3.54 24.48
C LEU A 41 -18.73 -2.40 24.96
N LYS A 42 -19.11 -2.38 26.24
CA LYS A 42 -19.85 -1.29 26.87
C LYS A 42 -19.07 0.02 26.91
N GLU A 43 -17.76 0.00 27.16
CA GLU A 43 -16.90 1.20 27.09
C GLU A 43 -16.85 1.77 25.66
N ILE A 44 -16.62 0.91 24.66
CA ILE A 44 -16.64 1.29 23.23
C ILE A 44 -18.01 1.84 22.83
N TYR A 45 -19.11 1.21 23.28
CA TYR A 45 -20.46 1.72 23.02
C TYR A 45 -20.77 3.01 23.79
N ASN A 46 -20.23 3.24 24.98
CA ASN A 46 -20.40 4.53 25.68
C ASN A 46 -19.68 5.68 24.97
N TRP A 47 -18.54 5.39 24.32
CA TRP A 47 -17.82 6.35 23.49
C TRP A 47 -18.58 6.70 22.20
N ALA A 48 -19.48 5.87 21.65
CA ALA A 48 -19.86 5.99 20.24
C ALA A 48 -20.66 7.24 19.78
N ASP A 49 -21.94 7.54 20.04
CA ASP A 49 -22.83 7.41 21.21
C ASP A 49 -22.47 8.33 22.40
N GLY A 50 -21.17 8.56 22.65
CA GLY A 50 -20.69 9.64 23.51
C GLY A 50 -20.78 11.01 22.82
N GLN A 51 -20.66 12.10 23.60
CA GLN A 51 -20.64 13.47 23.07
C GLN A 51 -19.28 14.20 23.20
N ASP A 52 -18.30 13.61 23.90
CA ASP A 52 -16.91 14.05 24.11
C ASP A 52 -16.13 14.42 22.83
N GLU A 53 -14.91 14.96 22.92
CA GLU A 53 -14.13 15.38 21.76
C GLU A 53 -13.25 14.28 21.11
N GLN A 54 -13.20 13.06 21.68
CA GLN A 54 -12.27 12.01 21.26
C GLN A 54 -12.75 11.29 19.99
N CYS A 55 -12.46 11.85 18.82
CA CYS A 55 -12.96 11.33 17.53
C CYS A 55 -12.49 9.90 17.19
N ILE A 56 -11.39 9.42 17.79
CA ILE A 56 -10.83 8.07 17.58
C ILE A 56 -10.85 7.27 18.91
N PHE A 57 -11.21 5.99 18.85
CA PHE A 57 -10.93 4.99 19.89
C PHE A 57 -9.94 3.97 19.31
N LEU A 58 -8.80 3.79 19.97
CA LEU A 58 -7.72 2.89 19.58
C LEU A 58 -7.66 1.69 20.52
N LEU A 59 -8.09 0.52 20.03
CA LEU A 59 -7.93 -0.76 20.73
C LEU A 59 -6.56 -1.37 20.41
N ASN A 60 -5.63 -1.21 21.34
CA ASN A 60 -4.26 -1.73 21.28
C ASN A 60 -4.14 -3.10 21.96
N GLY A 61 -3.26 -3.98 21.44
CA GLY A 61 -2.98 -5.25 22.10
C GLY A 61 -2.06 -6.19 21.33
N LEU A 62 -1.56 -7.23 22.02
CA LEU A 62 -0.80 -8.30 21.37
C LEU A 62 -1.65 -9.04 20.31
N ALA A 63 -0.96 -9.76 19.45
CA ALA A 63 -1.56 -10.65 18.48
C ALA A 63 -2.43 -11.73 19.19
N GLY A 64 -3.57 -12.13 18.62
CA GLY A 64 -4.38 -13.25 19.14
C GLY A 64 -5.30 -12.93 20.33
N THR A 65 -5.43 -11.67 20.71
CA THR A 65 -6.22 -11.19 21.88
C THR A 65 -7.71 -10.91 21.59
N GLY A 66 -8.15 -11.08 20.32
CA GLY A 66 -9.54 -10.91 19.89
C GLY A 66 -9.92 -9.53 19.33
N LYS A 67 -8.95 -8.65 19.03
CA LYS A 67 -9.19 -7.29 18.52
C LYS A 67 -10.13 -7.25 17.30
N SER A 68 -9.84 -8.04 16.27
CA SER A 68 -10.65 -8.13 15.04
C SER A 68 -12.07 -8.65 15.28
N THR A 69 -12.23 -9.58 16.23
CA THR A 69 -13.54 -10.08 16.68
C THR A 69 -14.35 -8.96 17.34
N ILE A 70 -13.70 -8.11 18.15
CA ILE A 70 -14.32 -6.92 18.74
C ILE A 70 -14.69 -5.90 17.65
N ALA A 71 -13.77 -5.58 16.72
CA ALA A 71 -14.04 -4.68 15.59
C ALA A 71 -15.23 -5.14 14.74
N ARG A 72 -15.33 -6.44 14.43
CA ARG A 72 -16.44 -7.04 13.68
C ARG A 72 -17.77 -6.98 14.44
N THR A 73 -17.72 -7.05 15.77
CA THR A 73 -18.88 -6.90 16.67
C THR A 73 -19.38 -5.45 16.68
N VAL A 74 -18.47 -4.49 16.81
CA VAL A 74 -18.77 -3.04 16.72
C VAL A 74 -19.35 -2.72 15.34
N ALA A 75 -18.73 -3.20 14.26
CA ALA A 75 -19.22 -2.99 12.90
C ALA A 75 -20.62 -3.58 12.69
N ARG A 76 -20.87 -4.82 13.14
CA ARG A 76 -22.19 -5.48 13.08
C ARG A 76 -23.27 -4.65 13.79
N ARG A 77 -23.00 -4.22 15.03
CA ARG A 77 -23.94 -3.42 15.83
C ARG A 77 -24.33 -2.11 15.17
N TYR A 78 -23.38 -1.35 14.63
CA TYR A 78 -23.69 -0.06 14.00
C TYR A 78 -24.25 -0.22 12.58
N PHE A 79 -23.98 -1.33 11.90
CA PHE A 79 -24.65 -1.69 10.64
C PHE A 79 -26.14 -2.00 10.88
N GLU A 80 -26.47 -2.76 11.93
CA GLU A 80 -27.85 -3.05 12.36
C GLU A 80 -28.61 -1.83 12.91
N GLN A 81 -27.95 -0.67 13.02
CA GLN A 81 -28.54 0.62 13.42
C GLN A 81 -28.55 1.67 12.29
N ASP A 82 -28.23 1.28 11.05
CA ASP A 82 -28.05 2.21 9.91
C ASP A 82 -27.05 3.36 10.18
N ARG A 83 -26.03 3.08 11.03
CA ARG A 83 -25.03 4.06 11.51
C ARG A 83 -23.58 3.68 11.22
N LEU A 84 -23.29 2.50 10.67
CA LEU A 84 -21.98 2.18 10.13
C LEU A 84 -21.80 2.93 8.81
N GLY A 85 -20.97 3.97 8.79
CA GLY A 85 -20.63 4.70 7.57
C GLY A 85 -19.82 3.82 6.61
N ALA A 86 -18.77 3.18 7.12
CA ALA A 86 -17.97 2.20 6.39
C ALA A 86 -17.15 1.32 7.34
N SER A 87 -16.52 0.28 6.78
CA SER A 87 -15.56 -0.57 7.46
C SER A 87 -14.38 -0.93 6.55
N PHE A 88 -13.17 -0.96 7.10
CA PHE A 88 -11.98 -1.42 6.37
C PHE A 88 -11.14 -2.33 7.27
N PHE A 89 -11.10 -3.61 6.93
CA PHE A 89 -10.35 -4.64 7.67
C PHE A 89 -9.09 -4.98 6.90
N PHE A 90 -7.94 -4.43 7.34
CA PHE A 90 -6.63 -4.75 6.77
C PHE A 90 -6.28 -6.23 7.00
N SER A 91 -5.38 -6.75 6.17
CA SER A 91 -4.80 -8.09 6.36
C SER A 91 -3.47 -8.15 5.63
N ARG A 92 -2.39 -8.58 6.30
CA ARG A 92 -1.03 -8.51 5.73
C ARG A 92 -0.89 -9.54 4.62
N GLY A 93 -0.53 -9.10 3.42
CA GLY A 93 -0.62 -9.90 2.20
C GLY A 93 -2.05 -10.17 1.70
N GLY A 94 -3.10 -9.55 2.27
CA GLY A 94 -4.48 -9.65 1.80
C GLY A 94 -4.75 -9.06 0.40
N GLY A 95 -3.73 -8.56 -0.30
CA GLY A 95 -3.84 -7.97 -1.63
C GLY A 95 -4.37 -6.54 -1.54
N ASP A 96 -5.56 -6.29 -2.09
CA ASP A 96 -6.19 -4.97 -2.06
C ASP A 96 -6.34 -4.36 -0.66
N VAL A 97 -6.40 -5.21 0.37
CA VAL A 97 -6.52 -4.83 1.80
C VAL A 97 -5.22 -4.92 2.59
N SER A 98 -4.07 -5.22 1.97
CA SER A 98 -2.76 -5.10 2.62
C SER A 98 -2.11 -3.74 2.36
N HIS A 99 -2.48 -3.05 1.28
CA HIS A 99 -1.98 -1.71 0.97
C HIS A 99 -3.04 -0.61 1.13
N ALA A 100 -2.60 0.61 1.39
CA ALA A 100 -3.49 1.76 1.53
C ALA A 100 -4.13 2.23 0.20
N GLY A 101 -3.65 1.79 -0.97
CA GLY A 101 -4.03 2.34 -2.28
C GLY A 101 -5.52 2.29 -2.64
N LYS A 102 -6.29 1.39 -2.02
CA LYS A 102 -7.75 1.28 -2.14
C LYS A 102 -8.51 1.65 -0.85
N PHE A 103 -7.83 2.14 0.19
CA PHE A 103 -8.41 2.41 1.51
C PHE A 103 -9.58 3.39 1.44
N VAL A 104 -9.32 4.58 0.89
CA VAL A 104 -10.26 5.69 0.93
C VAL A 104 -11.38 5.53 -0.09
N THR A 105 -11.08 5.06 -1.29
CA THR A 105 -12.10 4.70 -2.30
C THR A 105 -13.07 3.65 -1.77
N SER A 106 -12.60 2.64 -1.04
CA SER A 106 -13.47 1.63 -0.41
C SER A 106 -14.35 2.21 0.70
N ILE A 107 -13.85 3.18 1.46
CA ILE A 107 -14.65 3.90 2.47
C ILE A 107 -15.71 4.78 1.78
N ALA A 108 -15.35 5.49 0.71
CA ALA A 108 -16.28 6.33 -0.04
C ALA A 108 -17.38 5.52 -0.76
N VAL A 109 -17.03 4.38 -1.38
CA VAL A 109 -18.00 3.48 -2.00
C VAL A 109 -18.95 2.91 -0.93
N GLN A 110 -18.48 2.56 0.26
CA GLN A 110 -19.35 2.14 1.37
C GLN A 110 -20.25 3.28 1.85
N LEU A 111 -19.71 4.48 2.10
CA LEU A 111 -20.48 5.65 2.54
C LEU A 111 -21.60 6.03 1.55
N ALA A 112 -21.35 5.90 0.24
CA ALA A 112 -22.36 6.17 -0.78
C ALA A 112 -23.55 5.18 -0.74
N HIS A 113 -23.32 3.93 -0.33
CA HIS A 113 -24.37 2.91 -0.20
C HIS A 113 -25.06 2.95 1.18
N ASN A 114 -24.26 3.03 2.25
CA ASN A 114 -24.75 3.00 3.64
C ASN A 114 -25.43 4.32 4.05
N VAL A 115 -25.07 5.45 3.43
CA VAL A 115 -25.67 6.76 3.71
C VAL A 115 -26.21 7.37 2.40
N PRO A 116 -27.46 7.06 2.00
CA PRO A 116 -28.02 7.46 0.69
C PRO A 116 -28.02 8.98 0.41
N ALA A 117 -27.96 9.82 1.45
CA ALA A 117 -27.80 11.26 1.31
C ALA A 117 -26.44 11.64 0.68
N LEU A 118 -25.38 10.90 0.97
CA LEU A 118 -24.02 11.16 0.47
C LEU A 118 -23.82 10.67 -0.97
N TYR A 119 -24.60 9.70 -1.45
CA TYR A 119 -24.51 9.12 -2.79
C TYR A 119 -24.37 10.19 -3.89
N ARG A 120 -25.23 11.23 -3.84
CA ARG A 120 -25.22 12.32 -4.83
C ARG A 120 -23.95 13.17 -4.76
N TYR A 121 -23.47 13.47 -3.56
CA TYR A 121 -22.25 14.28 -3.38
C TYR A 121 -20.98 13.51 -3.75
N ILE A 122 -20.92 12.21 -3.47
CA ILE A 122 -19.81 11.33 -3.85
C ILE A 122 -19.79 11.12 -5.37
N CYS A 123 -20.94 10.83 -6.00
CA CYS A 123 -21.05 10.76 -7.46
C CYS A 123 -20.68 12.09 -8.14
N ALA A 124 -21.05 13.23 -7.56
CA ALA A 124 -20.65 14.54 -8.06
C ALA A 124 -19.12 14.71 -7.99
N ALA A 125 -18.47 14.38 -6.88
CA ALA A 125 -17.01 14.48 -6.74
C ALA A 125 -16.25 13.61 -7.77
N ILE A 126 -16.72 12.39 -8.05
CA ILE A 126 -16.13 11.50 -9.08
C ILE A 126 -16.38 12.02 -10.51
N THR A 127 -17.46 12.78 -10.72
CA THR A 127 -17.78 13.38 -12.02
C THR A 127 -17.03 14.71 -12.23
N GLU A 128 -16.79 15.46 -11.15
CA GLU A 128 -15.92 16.65 -11.12
C GLU A 128 -14.45 16.28 -11.38
N ARG A 129 -13.97 15.14 -10.82
CA ARG A 129 -12.58 14.66 -10.94
C ARG A 129 -12.51 13.22 -11.44
N SER A 130 -12.36 13.05 -12.76
CA SER A 130 -12.22 11.71 -13.37
C SER A 130 -10.93 10.96 -13.00
N ASP A 131 -9.91 11.67 -12.52
CA ASP A 131 -8.61 11.14 -12.09
C ASP A 131 -8.48 10.92 -10.57
N ILE A 132 -9.55 11.16 -9.79
CA ILE A 132 -9.51 11.09 -8.31
C ILE A 132 -8.98 9.75 -7.76
N ALA A 133 -9.24 8.66 -8.48
CA ALA A 133 -8.75 7.31 -8.18
C ALA A 133 -7.22 7.17 -8.19
N SER A 134 -6.52 8.08 -8.88
CA SER A 134 -5.06 8.15 -9.01
C SER A 134 -4.42 9.33 -8.26
N GLN A 135 -5.22 10.17 -7.60
CA GLN A 135 -4.72 11.22 -6.70
C GLN A 135 -4.38 10.62 -5.32
N SER A 136 -3.63 11.35 -4.49
CA SER A 136 -3.20 10.85 -3.17
C SER A 136 -4.36 10.41 -2.28
N LEU A 137 -4.07 9.53 -1.31
CA LEU A 137 -5.02 9.12 -0.26
C LEU A 137 -5.69 10.31 0.42
N ARG A 138 -4.98 11.43 0.52
CA ARG A 138 -5.44 12.64 1.20
C ARG A 138 -6.36 13.48 0.30
N ASP A 139 -6.08 13.61 -1.00
CA ASP A 139 -7.04 14.16 -1.98
C ASP A 139 -8.34 13.34 -2.00
N GLN A 140 -8.21 12.01 -2.09
CA GLN A 140 -9.33 11.07 -2.05
C GLN A 140 -10.17 11.29 -0.78
N TRP A 141 -9.54 11.45 0.39
CA TRP A 141 -10.26 11.59 1.66
C TRP A 141 -11.07 12.88 1.73
N ARG A 142 -10.51 13.99 1.25
CA ARG A 142 -11.27 15.24 1.24
C ARG A 142 -12.37 15.24 0.21
N GLN A 143 -12.13 14.80 -1.03
CA GLN A 143 -13.13 14.88 -2.09
C GLN A 143 -14.23 13.82 -1.97
N LEU A 144 -13.92 12.62 -1.45
CA LEU A 144 -14.82 11.48 -1.43
C LEU A 144 -15.39 11.15 -0.03
N VAL A 145 -14.81 11.67 1.06
CA VAL A 145 -15.30 11.45 2.44
C VAL A 145 -15.71 12.76 3.11
N LEU A 146 -14.78 13.70 3.36
CA LEU A 146 -15.07 14.89 4.16
C LEU A 146 -15.98 15.92 3.45
N ARG A 147 -15.73 16.24 2.17
CA ARG A 147 -16.53 17.21 1.39
C ARG A 147 -17.96 16.72 1.09
N PRO A 148 -18.24 15.41 0.97
CA PRO A 148 -19.59 14.87 1.02
C PRO A 148 -20.24 14.98 2.41
N LEU A 149 -19.55 14.58 3.48
CA LEU A 149 -20.10 14.60 4.85
C LEU A 149 -20.43 16.02 5.32
N SER A 150 -19.58 17.01 5.03
CA SER A 150 -19.82 18.41 5.42
C SER A 150 -20.99 19.07 4.67
N LYS A 151 -21.39 18.55 3.50
CA LYS A 151 -22.56 18.99 2.72
C LYS A 151 -23.89 18.38 3.17
N GLN A 152 -23.91 17.55 4.21
CA GLN A 152 -25.16 17.02 4.75
C GLN A 152 -25.84 18.06 5.65
N ASP A 153 -27.03 18.50 5.25
CA ASP A 153 -27.85 19.44 6.04
C ASP A 153 -28.29 18.79 7.37
N SER A 154 -27.97 19.44 8.49
CA SER A 154 -28.41 19.01 9.81
C SER A 154 -29.83 19.51 10.12
N ASN A 155 -30.81 18.63 9.95
CA ASN A 155 -32.22 18.87 10.29
C ASN A 155 -32.46 18.93 11.82
N GLY A 156 -31.79 19.85 12.52
CA GLY A 156 -31.87 20.05 13.98
C GLY A 156 -31.18 18.99 14.83
N CYS A 157 -30.83 17.83 14.26
CA CYS A 157 -30.08 16.76 14.93
C CYS A 157 -28.77 16.48 14.18
N LEU A 158 -27.69 16.26 14.92
CA LEU A 158 -26.34 16.05 14.39
C LEU A 158 -26.12 14.54 14.16
N SER A 159 -26.14 14.11 12.90
CA SER A 159 -26.00 12.69 12.53
C SER A 159 -24.67 12.10 12.99
N SER A 160 -24.70 10.92 13.60
CA SER A 160 -23.51 10.21 14.11
C SER A 160 -23.31 8.89 13.39
N TYR A 161 -22.20 8.79 12.65
CA TYR A 161 -21.76 7.59 11.94
C TYR A 161 -20.47 7.03 12.54
N VAL A 162 -20.32 5.70 12.50
CA VAL A 162 -19.12 4.99 12.91
C VAL A 162 -18.36 4.49 11.68
N LEU A 163 -17.04 4.66 11.68
CA LEU A 163 -16.08 4.04 10.76
C LEU A 163 -15.25 3.03 11.56
N VAL A 164 -15.22 1.77 11.12
CA VAL A 164 -14.38 0.73 11.72
C VAL A 164 -13.15 0.47 10.87
N VAL A 165 -11.96 0.58 11.45
CA VAL A 165 -10.69 0.23 10.82
C VAL A 165 -10.00 -0.83 11.67
N ASP A 166 -9.80 -2.02 11.13
CA ASP A 166 -9.21 -3.14 11.86
C ASP A 166 -7.79 -3.47 11.37
N ALA A 167 -6.92 -3.85 12.31
CA ALA A 167 -5.55 -4.33 12.08
C ALA A 167 -4.67 -3.37 11.25
N LEU A 168 -4.61 -2.07 11.61
CA LEU A 168 -3.85 -1.08 10.82
C LEU A 168 -2.32 -1.38 10.77
N ASP A 169 -1.78 -2.11 11.74
CA ASP A 169 -0.42 -2.66 11.69
C ASP A 169 -0.18 -3.64 10.51
N GLU A 170 -1.24 -4.21 9.94
CA GLU A 170 -1.17 -5.14 8.80
C GLU A 170 -1.13 -4.42 7.43
N CYS A 171 -1.02 -3.09 7.41
CA CYS A 171 -0.75 -2.32 6.20
C CYS A 171 0.75 -2.38 5.82
N ASP A 172 1.08 -2.64 4.55
CA ASP A 172 2.44 -2.96 4.08
C ASP A 172 3.46 -1.79 4.08
N ASP A 173 3.05 -0.56 4.41
CA ASP A 173 3.88 0.65 4.33
C ASP A 173 3.70 1.58 5.55
N ASP A 174 4.80 1.76 6.29
CA ASP A 174 4.95 2.62 7.48
C ASP A 174 4.48 4.08 7.30
N ASN A 175 4.68 4.66 6.12
CA ASN A 175 4.32 6.04 5.81
C ASN A 175 2.83 6.13 5.52
N ASN A 176 2.28 5.16 4.78
CA ASN A 176 0.85 5.04 4.54
C ASN A 176 0.07 4.82 5.85
N ILE A 177 0.60 4.04 6.80
CA ILE A 177 0.04 3.94 8.16
C ILE A 177 -0.06 5.33 8.82
N ARG A 178 1.03 6.11 8.82
CA ARG A 178 1.05 7.47 9.41
C ARG A 178 0.09 8.42 8.69
N ILE A 179 -0.02 8.32 7.36
CA ILE A 179 -0.99 9.06 6.55
C ILE A 179 -2.42 8.71 6.95
N ILE A 180 -2.75 7.43 7.09
CA ILE A 180 -4.08 6.96 7.49
C ILE A 180 -4.45 7.47 8.89
N VAL A 181 -3.56 7.34 9.88
CA VAL A 181 -3.80 7.84 11.25
C VAL A 181 -4.14 9.34 11.23
N GLN A 182 -3.39 10.14 10.47
CA GLN A 182 -3.66 11.58 10.33
C GLN A 182 -5.00 11.87 9.62
N LEU A 183 -5.34 11.13 8.57
CA LEU A 183 -6.60 11.29 7.85
C LEU A 183 -7.82 10.95 8.71
N LEU A 184 -7.75 9.88 9.50
CA LEU A 184 -8.80 9.52 10.45
C LEU A 184 -9.01 10.63 11.50
N ALA A 185 -7.93 11.33 11.91
CA ALA A 185 -8.01 12.47 12.81
C ALA A 185 -8.60 13.75 12.18
N GLU A 186 -8.71 13.84 10.85
CA GLU A 186 -9.43 14.95 10.19
C GLU A 186 -10.95 14.83 10.32
N ALA A 187 -11.48 13.68 10.76
CA ALA A 187 -12.91 13.50 11.01
C ALA A 187 -13.49 14.55 11.98
N ARG A 188 -12.66 15.07 12.91
CA ARG A 188 -13.03 16.14 13.86
C ARG A 188 -13.28 17.51 13.23
N LEU A 189 -12.97 17.69 11.94
CA LEU A 189 -13.23 18.94 11.21
C LEU A 189 -14.70 19.06 10.74
N LEU A 190 -15.48 17.98 10.86
CA LEU A 190 -16.89 17.95 10.47
C LEU A 190 -17.76 18.59 11.57
N GLN A 191 -18.46 19.68 11.23
CA GLN A 191 -19.32 20.42 12.16
C GLN A 191 -20.82 20.03 12.06
N THR A 192 -21.25 19.55 10.89
CA THR A 192 -22.65 19.16 10.61
C THR A 192 -22.96 17.69 10.90
N VAL A 193 -21.92 16.84 10.92
CA VAL A 193 -21.99 15.39 11.03
C VAL A 193 -20.84 14.89 11.90
N ARG A 194 -21.10 13.93 12.79
CA ARG A 194 -20.10 13.31 13.66
C ARG A 194 -19.64 11.98 13.05
N LEU A 195 -18.41 11.94 12.56
CA LEU A 195 -17.75 10.69 12.18
C LEU A 195 -16.84 10.21 13.33
N ARG A 196 -17.10 9.01 13.84
CA ARG A 196 -16.36 8.36 14.93
C ARG A 196 -15.57 7.19 14.40
N VAL A 197 -14.28 7.11 14.75
CA VAL A 197 -13.37 6.09 14.19
C VAL A 197 -12.98 5.08 15.26
N PHE A 198 -13.48 3.85 15.14
CA PHE A 198 -13.00 2.73 15.96
C PHE A 198 -11.85 2.06 15.21
N LEU A 199 -10.66 2.07 15.81
CA LEU A 199 -9.40 1.62 15.23
C LEU A 199 -8.83 0.47 16.08
N THR A 200 -8.29 -0.59 15.47
CA THR A 200 -7.51 -1.60 16.19
C THR A 200 -6.08 -1.71 15.66
N SER A 201 -5.13 -2.02 16.55
CA SER A 201 -3.72 -2.18 16.19
C SER A 201 -2.93 -3.07 17.16
N ARG A 202 -1.81 -3.63 16.69
CA ARG A 202 -0.65 -3.96 17.53
C ARG A 202 0.06 -2.67 17.95
N HIS A 203 0.84 -2.74 19.02
CA HIS A 203 1.59 -1.59 19.55
C HIS A 203 2.89 -1.33 18.76
N GLU A 204 2.79 -1.22 17.43
CA GLU A 204 3.92 -1.08 16.51
C GLU A 204 4.36 0.38 16.31
N ILE A 205 5.64 0.55 16.00
CA ILE A 205 6.33 1.84 15.91
C ILE A 205 5.67 2.82 14.91
N PRO A 206 5.23 2.41 13.70
CA PRO A 206 4.67 3.36 12.71
C PRO A 206 3.34 3.97 13.17
N VAL A 207 2.47 3.15 13.78
CA VAL A 207 1.17 3.57 14.32
C VAL A 207 1.39 4.57 15.47
N ARG A 208 2.31 4.25 16.40
CA ARG A 208 2.70 5.16 17.49
C ARG A 208 3.19 6.52 16.96
N TYR A 209 4.08 6.53 15.97
CA TYR A 209 4.55 7.80 15.37
C TYR A 209 3.45 8.59 14.64
N GLY A 210 2.40 7.92 14.15
CA GLY A 210 1.19 8.59 13.65
C GLY A 210 0.45 9.32 14.77
N PHE A 211 0.23 8.65 15.90
CA PHE A 211 -0.45 9.23 17.07
C PHE A 211 0.38 10.27 17.83
N CYS A 212 1.72 10.22 17.81
CA CYS A 212 2.56 11.28 18.39
C CYS A 212 2.36 12.68 17.78
N GLN A 213 1.59 12.82 16.69
CA GLN A 213 1.23 14.11 16.07
C GLN A 213 -0.24 14.51 16.33
N ILE A 214 -0.96 13.71 17.12
CA ILE A 214 -2.36 13.93 17.53
C ILE A 214 -2.36 14.15 19.04
N PRO A 215 -2.84 15.31 19.56
CA PRO A 215 -2.94 15.54 21.00
C PRO A 215 -3.83 14.50 21.70
N ASP A 216 -3.39 14.02 22.88
CA ASP A 216 -4.04 12.97 23.68
C ASP A 216 -5.54 13.20 23.93
N ALA A 217 -5.99 14.46 23.99
CA ALA A 217 -7.40 14.83 24.16
C ALA A 217 -8.30 14.44 22.96
N GLN A 218 -7.73 14.03 21.83
CA GLN A 218 -8.46 13.76 20.57
C GLN A 218 -8.68 12.26 20.30
N TYR A 219 -8.10 11.37 21.10
CA TYR A 219 -8.31 9.93 21.00
C TYR A 219 -8.32 9.23 22.36
N GLN A 220 -8.92 8.04 22.43
CA GLN A 220 -8.91 7.15 23.60
C GLN A 220 -8.02 5.93 23.28
N ASP A 221 -6.97 5.68 24.07
CA ASP A 221 -6.13 4.48 23.94
C ASP A 221 -6.57 3.43 24.97
N PHE A 222 -6.97 2.24 24.50
CA PHE A 222 -7.29 1.10 25.34
C PHE A 222 -6.36 -0.07 25.05
N VAL A 223 -5.48 -0.39 26.00
CA VAL A 223 -4.60 -1.56 25.91
C VAL A 223 -5.32 -2.78 26.51
N ILE A 224 -5.63 -3.77 25.67
CA ILE A 224 -6.46 -4.94 26.02
C ILE A 224 -5.91 -5.81 27.16
N HIS A 225 -4.61 -5.69 27.47
CA HIS A 225 -3.95 -6.38 28.59
C HIS A 225 -4.19 -5.74 29.96
N ASN A 226 -4.83 -4.57 30.00
CA ASN A 226 -5.26 -3.94 31.24
C ASN A 226 -6.55 -4.59 31.80
N ILE A 227 -7.22 -5.43 31.00
CA ILE A 227 -8.34 -6.27 31.45
C ILE A 227 -7.80 -7.33 32.43
N SER A 228 -8.49 -7.55 33.55
CA SER A 228 -8.04 -8.51 34.56
C SER A 228 -8.03 -9.95 34.02
N GLN A 229 -7.03 -10.73 34.42
CA GLN A 229 -6.85 -12.11 33.98
C GLN A 229 -8.10 -12.97 34.22
N ALA A 230 -8.82 -12.76 35.32
CA ALA A 230 -10.06 -13.47 35.64
C ALA A 230 -11.18 -13.23 34.61
N VAL A 231 -11.30 -12.02 34.05
CA VAL A 231 -12.28 -11.73 32.98
C VAL A 231 -11.83 -12.37 31.66
N ILE A 232 -10.52 -12.34 31.36
CA ILE A 232 -9.97 -12.99 30.16
C ILE A 232 -10.17 -14.51 30.22
N GLU A 233 -9.93 -15.16 31.36
CA GLU A 233 -10.16 -16.59 31.55
C GLU A 233 -11.65 -16.97 31.48
N HIS A 234 -12.55 -16.10 31.95
CA HIS A 234 -13.99 -16.29 31.83
C HIS A 234 -14.48 -16.18 30.37
N ASP A 235 -14.07 -15.13 29.64
CA ASP A 235 -14.36 -14.96 28.22
C ASP A 235 -13.86 -16.18 27.40
N ILE A 236 -12.66 -16.68 27.74
CA ILE A 236 -12.04 -17.84 27.10
C ILE A 236 -12.78 -19.14 27.42
N ALA A 237 -13.28 -19.32 28.65
CA ALA A 237 -14.08 -20.49 29.00
C ALA A 237 -15.35 -20.59 28.16
N ILE A 238 -16.12 -19.49 28.05
CA ILE A 238 -17.33 -19.40 27.21
C ILE A 238 -17.01 -19.71 25.75
N PHE A 239 -15.93 -19.12 25.21
CA PHE A 239 -15.51 -19.34 23.82
C PHE A 239 -15.06 -20.78 23.55
N LEU A 240 -14.34 -21.39 24.48
CA LEU A 240 -13.88 -22.79 24.40
C LEU A 240 -15.06 -23.76 24.47
N GLU A 241 -15.96 -23.60 25.45
CA GLU A 241 -17.13 -24.46 25.64
C GLU A 241 -18.07 -24.41 24.43
N HIS A 242 -18.29 -23.21 23.86
CA HIS A 242 -19.06 -23.04 22.64
C HIS A 242 -18.46 -23.83 21.47
N ASN A 243 -17.17 -23.66 21.19
CA ASN A 243 -16.50 -24.36 20.10
C ASN A 243 -16.43 -25.88 20.31
N LEU A 244 -16.14 -26.35 21.53
CA LEU A 244 -16.17 -27.78 21.85
C LEU A 244 -17.57 -28.38 21.72
N SER A 245 -18.62 -27.64 22.07
CA SER A 245 -20.00 -28.10 21.91
C SER A 245 -20.38 -28.27 20.44
N LEU A 246 -19.90 -27.39 19.55
CA LEU A 246 -20.04 -27.57 18.09
C LEU A 246 -19.28 -28.81 17.61
N ILE A 247 -18.00 -28.95 17.98
CA ILE A 247 -17.16 -30.10 17.60
C ILE A 247 -17.78 -31.43 18.07
N ARG A 248 -18.34 -31.47 19.29
CA ARG A 248 -19.04 -32.65 19.82
C ARG A 248 -20.24 -33.06 18.96
N GLN A 249 -20.98 -32.08 18.44
CA GLN A 249 -22.12 -32.32 17.53
C GLN A 249 -21.65 -32.75 16.13
N GLU A 250 -20.68 -32.03 15.56
CA GLU A 250 -20.11 -32.28 14.22
C GLU A 250 -19.42 -33.65 14.12
N CYS A 251 -18.75 -34.09 15.19
CA CYS A 251 -17.98 -35.33 15.26
C CYS A 251 -18.68 -36.48 16.00
N TYR A 252 -19.95 -36.31 16.39
CA TYR A 252 -20.78 -37.31 17.09
C TYR A 252 -20.12 -37.89 18.36
N LEU A 253 -19.55 -37.02 19.20
CA LEU A 253 -18.85 -37.41 20.43
C LEU A 253 -19.80 -37.45 21.65
N ASP A 254 -19.41 -38.20 22.68
CA ASP A 254 -20.20 -38.41 23.90
C ASP A 254 -20.65 -37.11 24.57
N ALA A 255 -21.83 -37.13 25.19
CA ALA A 255 -22.40 -35.96 25.85
C ALA A 255 -21.49 -35.34 26.93
N GLY A 256 -20.68 -36.17 27.61
CA GLY A 256 -19.70 -35.73 28.62
C GLY A 256 -18.33 -35.30 28.08
N TRP A 257 -18.10 -35.35 26.77
CA TRP A 257 -16.82 -34.96 26.16
C TRP A 257 -16.66 -33.42 26.08
N PRO A 258 -15.45 -32.85 26.32
CA PRO A 258 -14.24 -33.52 26.82
C PRO A 258 -14.14 -33.56 28.35
N GLY A 259 -15.08 -32.92 29.06
CA GLY A 259 -15.17 -32.90 30.51
C GLY A 259 -14.40 -31.75 31.18
N GLU A 260 -14.93 -31.31 32.33
CA GLU A 260 -14.49 -30.15 33.12
C GLU A 260 -12.97 -30.03 33.34
N ARG A 261 -12.31 -31.15 33.67
CA ARG A 261 -10.86 -31.18 33.93
C ARG A 261 -10.04 -30.86 32.68
N VAL A 262 -10.53 -31.26 31.50
CA VAL A 262 -9.87 -30.97 30.22
C VAL A 262 -10.11 -29.52 29.82
N ILE A 263 -11.32 -29.01 29.98
CA ILE A 263 -11.67 -27.60 29.73
C ILE A 263 -10.72 -26.68 30.53
N ARG A 264 -10.58 -26.90 31.85
CA ARG A 264 -9.63 -26.13 32.69
C ARG A 264 -8.17 -26.24 32.23
N ARG A 265 -7.73 -27.42 31.75
CA ARG A 265 -6.36 -27.59 31.23
C ARG A 265 -6.15 -26.82 29.92
N LEU A 266 -7.13 -26.81 29.03
CA LEU A 266 -7.08 -26.03 27.78
C LEU A 266 -7.08 -24.51 28.03
N ILE A 267 -7.89 -24.02 28.99
CA ILE A 267 -7.88 -22.61 29.42
C ILE A 267 -6.49 -22.23 29.96
N SER A 268 -5.91 -23.08 30.82
CA SER A 268 -4.56 -22.88 31.37
C SER A 268 -3.49 -22.86 30.27
N ASN A 269 -3.53 -23.77 29.30
CA ASN A 269 -2.59 -23.76 28.17
C ASN A 269 -2.74 -22.48 27.32
N ALA A 270 -3.97 -22.03 27.08
CA ALA A 270 -4.25 -20.86 26.24
C ALA A 270 -3.63 -19.55 26.74
N SER A 271 -3.32 -19.43 28.04
CA SER A 271 -2.56 -18.30 28.61
C SER A 271 -3.11 -16.90 28.24
N GLY A 272 -4.43 -16.76 28.18
CA GLY A 272 -5.11 -15.51 27.80
C GLY A 272 -5.24 -15.24 26.29
N LEU A 273 -4.83 -16.17 25.42
CA LEU A 273 -4.86 -16.02 23.96
C LEU A 273 -6.02 -16.79 23.32
N PHE A 274 -6.96 -16.06 22.71
CA PHE A 274 -8.09 -16.64 21.97
C PHE A 274 -7.64 -17.43 20.74
N ILE A 275 -6.58 -16.97 20.06
CA ILE A 275 -5.99 -17.71 18.94
C ILE A 275 -5.54 -19.13 19.33
N TRP A 276 -5.05 -19.33 20.56
CA TRP A 276 -4.61 -20.66 20.98
C TRP A 276 -5.81 -21.63 21.00
N ILE A 277 -6.93 -21.18 21.57
CA ILE A 277 -8.20 -21.92 21.59
C ILE A 277 -8.71 -22.13 20.16
N GLU A 278 -8.64 -21.12 19.30
CA GLU A 278 -9.14 -21.18 17.94
C GLU A 278 -8.33 -22.17 17.06
N THR A 279 -7.00 -22.10 17.08
CA THR A 279 -6.10 -23.06 16.43
C THR A 279 -6.31 -24.48 16.97
N ALA A 280 -6.41 -24.63 18.30
CA ALA A 280 -6.70 -25.92 18.94
C ALA A 280 -8.06 -26.49 18.48
N CYS A 281 -9.11 -25.67 18.44
CA CYS A 281 -10.44 -26.09 18.02
C CYS A 281 -10.50 -26.44 16.53
N ARG A 282 -9.87 -25.64 15.65
CA ARG A 282 -9.73 -25.99 14.22
C ARG A 282 -9.02 -27.33 14.04
N PHE A 283 -7.88 -27.52 14.70
CA PHE A 283 -7.10 -28.77 14.65
C PHE A 283 -7.88 -29.98 15.20
N ILE A 284 -8.64 -29.84 16.29
CA ILE A 284 -9.49 -30.92 16.82
C ILE A 284 -10.60 -31.26 15.81
N ARG A 285 -11.32 -30.25 15.29
CA ARG A 285 -12.43 -30.39 14.32
C ARG A 285 -11.99 -31.10 13.03
N GLU A 286 -10.86 -30.70 12.48
CA GLU A 286 -10.22 -31.29 11.29
C GLU A 286 -9.92 -32.81 11.48
N GLY A 287 -9.81 -33.28 12.73
CA GLY A 287 -9.68 -34.70 13.04
C GLY A 287 -10.92 -35.55 12.75
N GLN A 288 -12.11 -34.95 12.65
CA GLN A 288 -13.39 -35.66 12.46
C GLN A 288 -13.54 -36.83 13.47
N ARG A 289 -13.63 -38.09 12.99
CA ARG A 289 -13.65 -39.32 13.81
C ARG A 289 -12.45 -39.48 14.76
N PHE A 290 -11.37 -38.72 14.56
CA PHE A 290 -10.16 -38.71 15.39
C PHE A 290 -10.06 -37.46 16.29
N ALA A 291 -11.09 -36.62 16.38
CA ALA A 291 -11.10 -35.40 17.20
C ALA A 291 -10.63 -35.63 18.65
N ALA A 292 -11.11 -36.69 19.31
CA ALA A 292 -10.66 -37.06 20.66
C ALA A 292 -9.16 -37.44 20.73
N SER A 293 -8.61 -38.08 19.69
CA SER A 293 -7.17 -38.38 19.61
C SER A 293 -6.33 -37.13 19.37
N ARG A 294 -6.81 -36.19 18.55
CA ARG A 294 -6.14 -34.90 18.33
C ARG A 294 -6.15 -34.03 19.59
N LEU A 295 -7.25 -34.03 20.35
CA LEU A 295 -7.33 -33.39 21.67
C LEU A 295 -6.28 -33.97 22.64
N ASN A 296 -6.15 -35.29 22.73
CA ASN A 296 -5.16 -35.92 23.60
C ASN A 296 -3.72 -35.47 23.26
N LYS A 297 -3.37 -35.33 21.97
CA LYS A 297 -2.05 -34.84 21.54
C LYS A 297 -1.75 -33.40 21.99
N ILE A 298 -2.76 -32.53 22.07
CA ILE A 298 -2.60 -31.19 22.66
C ILE A 298 -2.29 -31.27 24.16
N LEU A 299 -2.95 -32.21 24.87
CA LEU A 299 -2.77 -32.41 26.30
C LEU A 299 -1.42 -33.08 26.64
N GLU A 300 -0.93 -33.97 25.77
CA GLU A 300 0.38 -34.64 25.87
C GLU A 300 1.55 -33.66 25.70
N ASN A 301 1.44 -32.70 24.76
CA ASN A 301 2.51 -31.72 24.48
C ASN A 301 2.51 -30.50 25.43
N GLY A 302 1.39 -30.17 26.07
CA GLY A 302 1.25 -28.93 26.83
C GLY A 302 2.11 -28.92 28.10
N SER A 303 3.09 -28.02 28.18
CA SER A 303 3.95 -27.88 29.36
C SER A 303 3.20 -27.31 30.58
N ILE A 304 3.73 -27.53 31.80
CA ILE A 304 3.01 -27.20 33.06
C ILE A 304 3.48 -25.88 33.69
N SER A 305 4.61 -25.31 33.26
CA SER A 305 5.44 -24.45 34.15
C SER A 305 6.04 -23.18 33.54
N THR A 306 5.42 -22.54 32.53
CA THR A 306 5.90 -21.21 32.07
C THR A 306 4.81 -20.17 31.82
N ASN A 307 4.93 -19.01 32.45
CA ASN A 307 4.03 -17.85 32.29
C ASN A 307 4.37 -17.05 31.00
N ALA A 308 4.47 -17.73 29.86
CA ALA A 308 4.87 -17.14 28.58
C ALA A 308 3.87 -17.53 27.48
N PRO A 309 2.87 -16.68 27.18
CA PRO A 309 1.78 -17.02 26.24
C PRO A 309 2.29 -17.45 24.86
N ASP A 310 3.34 -16.81 24.35
CA ASP A 310 3.96 -17.17 23.07
C ASP A 310 4.51 -18.60 23.04
N LYS A 311 4.93 -19.18 24.18
CA LYS A 311 5.44 -20.55 24.21
C LYS A 311 4.34 -21.56 23.95
N HIS A 312 3.20 -21.44 24.63
CA HIS A 312 2.06 -22.33 24.40
C HIS A 312 1.49 -22.16 22.98
N LEU A 313 1.55 -20.93 22.41
CA LEU A 313 1.21 -20.68 21.01
C LEU A 313 2.19 -21.35 20.02
N ASN A 314 3.49 -21.34 20.32
CA ASN A 314 4.48 -22.11 19.55
C ASN A 314 4.27 -23.64 19.70
N GLU A 315 3.92 -24.12 20.90
CA GLU A 315 3.63 -25.55 21.17
C GLU A 315 2.47 -26.08 20.32
N ILE A 316 1.36 -25.33 20.19
CA ILE A 316 0.24 -25.75 19.34
C ILE A 316 0.60 -25.69 17.84
N TYR A 317 1.35 -24.69 17.37
CA TYR A 317 1.83 -24.65 15.98
C TYR A 317 2.74 -25.83 15.65
N ILE A 318 3.69 -26.17 16.53
CA ILE A 318 4.55 -27.37 16.38
C ILE A 318 3.70 -28.66 16.40
N THR A 319 2.63 -28.70 17.19
CA THR A 319 1.72 -29.86 17.24
C THR A 319 0.95 -30.06 15.93
N VAL A 320 0.49 -28.98 15.29
CA VAL A 320 -0.14 -29.04 13.94
C VAL A 320 0.90 -29.49 12.89
N LEU A 321 2.06 -28.84 12.86
CA LEU A 321 3.12 -29.11 11.87
C LEU A 321 3.73 -30.51 11.98
N LYS A 322 3.79 -31.11 13.19
CA LYS A 322 4.20 -32.51 13.39
C LYS A 322 3.10 -33.53 13.07
N GLN A 323 1.87 -33.08 12.79
CA GLN A 323 0.74 -33.95 12.50
C GLN A 323 0.35 -33.97 11.02
N SER A 324 0.78 -32.99 10.20
CA SER A 324 0.62 -33.07 8.74
C SER A 324 1.46 -34.18 8.11
N ILE A 325 2.63 -34.48 8.68
CA ILE A 325 3.52 -35.56 8.21
C ILE A 325 3.30 -36.83 9.04
N SER A 326 3.08 -37.96 8.38
CA SER A 326 2.76 -39.23 9.06
C SER A 326 3.94 -39.77 9.87
N PRO A 327 3.73 -40.24 11.11
CA PRO A 327 4.79 -40.89 11.89
C PRO A 327 5.27 -42.22 11.28
N GLY A 328 4.51 -42.81 10.35
CA GLY A 328 4.84 -44.10 9.71
C GLY A 328 5.93 -44.05 8.64
N PHE A 329 6.29 -42.88 8.12
CA PHE A 329 7.35 -42.73 7.12
C PHE A 329 8.76 -43.01 7.68
N MET A 330 9.69 -43.39 6.82
CA MET A 330 11.11 -43.54 7.12
C MET A 330 11.79 -42.19 7.38
N ALA A 331 13.04 -42.20 7.84
CA ALA A 331 13.78 -40.97 8.16
C ALA A 331 14.02 -40.09 6.92
N GLU A 332 14.44 -40.70 5.81
CA GLU A 332 14.73 -40.05 4.53
C GLU A 332 13.45 -39.42 3.93
N GLU A 333 12.36 -40.17 3.86
CA GLU A 333 11.03 -39.69 3.43
C GLU A 333 10.54 -38.49 4.26
N LYS A 334 10.80 -38.50 5.58
CA LYS A 334 10.44 -37.37 6.46
C LYS A 334 11.30 -36.14 6.20
N GLU A 335 12.60 -36.29 5.93
CA GLU A 335 13.49 -35.17 5.62
C GLU A 335 13.08 -34.47 4.32
N GLU A 336 12.71 -35.25 3.29
CA GLU A 336 12.14 -34.72 2.03
C GLU A 336 10.82 -33.97 2.28
N LEU A 337 9.86 -34.59 2.99
CA LEU A 337 8.58 -33.96 3.31
C LEU A 337 8.72 -32.69 4.17
N TYR A 338 9.62 -32.66 5.15
CA TYR A 338 9.92 -31.43 5.90
C TYR A 338 10.59 -30.37 5.02
N GLY A 339 11.43 -30.78 4.06
CA GLY A 339 12.02 -29.89 3.06
C GLY A 339 10.96 -29.19 2.20
N VAL A 340 10.03 -29.95 1.62
CA VAL A 340 8.91 -29.46 0.82
C VAL A 340 7.98 -28.56 1.66
N LEU A 341 7.60 -29.00 2.86
CA LEU A 341 6.76 -28.25 3.80
C LEU A 341 7.39 -26.89 4.15
N ARG A 342 8.68 -26.86 4.51
CA ARG A 342 9.41 -25.64 4.85
C ARG A 342 9.58 -24.70 3.65
N HIS A 343 9.80 -25.23 2.46
CA HIS A 343 9.87 -24.45 1.22
C HIS A 343 8.52 -23.78 0.91
N ILE A 344 7.42 -24.54 0.90
CA ILE A 344 6.07 -24.02 0.61
C ILE A 344 5.63 -23.02 1.67
N LEU A 345 5.72 -23.38 2.96
CA LEU A 345 5.34 -22.47 4.06
C LEU A 345 6.20 -21.22 4.11
N GLY A 346 7.51 -21.35 3.88
CA GLY A 346 8.43 -20.22 3.86
C GLY A 346 8.09 -19.23 2.76
N CYS A 347 7.75 -19.72 1.57
CA CYS A 347 7.26 -18.88 0.48
C CYS A 347 5.92 -18.24 0.81
N ILE A 348 4.94 -19.00 1.32
CA ILE A 348 3.61 -18.47 1.73
C ILE A 348 3.75 -17.31 2.71
N VAL A 349 4.57 -17.45 3.77
CA VAL A 349 4.72 -16.37 4.76
C VAL A 349 5.55 -15.20 4.24
N ALA A 350 6.38 -15.38 3.21
CA ALA A 350 7.20 -14.31 2.62
C ALA A 350 6.51 -13.56 1.45
N LEU A 351 5.30 -13.96 1.04
CA LEU A 351 4.53 -13.23 0.02
C LEU A 351 4.21 -11.79 0.48
N PHE A 352 4.26 -10.83 -0.46
CA PHE A 352 3.75 -9.46 -0.28
C PHE A 352 2.25 -9.35 -0.59
N SER A 353 1.70 -10.30 -1.35
CA SER A 353 0.30 -10.41 -1.72
C SER A 353 -0.02 -11.89 -1.89
N THR A 354 -1.10 -12.34 -1.29
CA THR A 354 -1.51 -13.76 -1.27
C THR A 354 -1.97 -14.22 -2.64
N LEU A 355 -1.66 -15.48 -2.95
CA LEU A 355 -1.97 -16.12 -4.23
C LEU A 355 -2.89 -17.35 -3.99
N PRO A 356 -3.77 -17.68 -4.95
CA PRO A 356 -4.48 -18.96 -4.94
C PRO A 356 -3.52 -20.14 -5.06
N THR A 357 -3.89 -21.31 -4.53
CA THR A 357 -3.02 -22.51 -4.48
C THR A 357 -2.49 -22.92 -5.86
N ASN A 358 -3.30 -22.80 -6.92
CA ASN A 358 -2.87 -23.04 -8.30
C ASN A 358 -1.78 -22.06 -8.77
N SER A 359 -1.92 -20.77 -8.45
CA SER A 359 -0.96 -19.72 -8.78
C SER A 359 0.35 -19.90 -8.02
N LEU A 360 0.27 -20.29 -6.74
CA LEU A 360 1.44 -20.59 -5.92
C LEU A 360 2.21 -21.82 -6.42
N SER A 361 1.50 -22.90 -6.77
CA SER A 361 2.10 -24.10 -7.39
C SER A 361 2.86 -23.76 -8.68
N ARG A 362 2.30 -22.90 -9.54
CA ARG A 362 2.98 -22.42 -10.76
C ARG A 362 4.21 -21.56 -10.46
N LEU A 363 4.10 -20.63 -9.50
CA LEU A 363 5.17 -19.72 -9.12
C LEU A 363 6.36 -20.49 -8.54
N LEU A 364 6.13 -21.44 -7.62
CA LEU A 364 7.19 -22.20 -6.96
C LEU A 364 7.67 -23.42 -7.77
N HIS A 365 7.09 -23.67 -8.94
CA HIS A 365 7.32 -24.85 -9.78
C HIS A 365 7.09 -26.21 -9.06
N VAL A 366 6.31 -26.20 -7.97
CA VAL A 366 5.89 -27.39 -7.20
C VAL A 366 4.66 -28.02 -7.86
N THR A 367 4.58 -29.36 -7.95
CA THR A 367 3.40 -29.99 -8.55
C THR A 367 2.16 -29.74 -7.71
N LYS A 368 0.99 -29.70 -8.36
CA LYS A 368 -0.26 -29.51 -7.65
C LYS A 368 -0.52 -30.61 -6.61
N GLN A 369 -0.11 -31.86 -6.89
CA GLN A 369 -0.29 -32.96 -5.95
C GLN A 369 0.49 -32.72 -4.65
N ASP A 370 1.76 -32.32 -4.75
CA ASP A 370 2.61 -32.10 -3.58
C ASP A 370 2.17 -30.87 -2.79
N MET A 371 1.71 -29.83 -3.50
CA MET A 371 1.09 -28.64 -2.91
C MET A 371 -0.17 -29.00 -2.12
N ASP A 372 -1.14 -29.67 -2.75
CA ASP A 372 -2.41 -30.06 -2.10
C ASP A 372 -2.13 -31.02 -0.92
N GLN A 373 -1.23 -32.00 -1.07
CA GLN A 373 -0.84 -32.94 0.01
C GLN A 373 -0.11 -32.27 1.18
N THR A 374 0.74 -31.27 0.92
CA THR A 374 1.43 -30.53 1.98
C THR A 374 0.45 -29.69 2.80
N LEU A 375 -0.59 -29.16 2.16
CA LEU A 375 -1.57 -28.24 2.76
C LEU A 375 -2.73 -28.95 3.48
N ASP A 376 -3.11 -30.17 3.07
CA ASP A 376 -4.26 -30.95 3.61
C ASP A 376 -4.25 -31.10 5.15
N GLY A 377 -3.05 -31.18 5.76
CA GLY A 377 -2.90 -31.28 7.22
C GLY A 377 -2.82 -29.95 7.97
N LEU A 378 -3.04 -28.81 7.32
CA LEU A 378 -2.71 -27.47 7.84
C LEU A 378 -3.91 -26.52 8.00
N HIS A 379 -5.16 -26.98 7.86
CA HIS A 379 -6.34 -26.10 8.02
C HIS A 379 -6.47 -25.52 9.44
N GLY A 380 -5.75 -26.06 10.42
CA GLY A 380 -5.60 -25.47 11.76
C GLY A 380 -4.89 -24.11 11.81
N ILE A 381 -4.03 -23.81 10.83
CA ILE A 381 -3.16 -22.60 10.77
C ILE A 381 -3.33 -21.78 9.49
N LEU A 382 -3.79 -22.39 8.39
CA LEU A 382 -4.04 -21.74 7.10
C LEU A 382 -5.54 -21.78 6.76
N ASP A 383 -6.07 -20.69 6.23
CA ASP A 383 -7.30 -20.74 5.43
C ASP A 383 -6.94 -21.18 4.02
N ILE A 384 -7.45 -22.36 3.64
CA ILE A 384 -7.19 -23.02 2.36
C ILE A 384 -8.56 -23.18 1.68
N PRO A 385 -8.94 -22.25 0.80
CA PRO A 385 -10.25 -22.27 0.16
C PRO A 385 -10.43 -23.49 -0.75
N LYS A 386 -11.63 -24.10 -0.71
CA LYS A 386 -12.04 -25.13 -1.70
C LYS A 386 -12.19 -24.57 -3.11
N ASP A 387 -12.44 -23.26 -3.20
CA ASP A 387 -12.48 -22.50 -4.44
C ASP A 387 -11.06 -22.06 -4.82
N GLN A 388 -10.54 -22.62 -5.91
CA GLN A 388 -9.17 -22.43 -6.36
C GLN A 388 -8.90 -21.06 -7.01
N THR A 389 -9.90 -20.18 -7.10
CA THR A 389 -9.70 -18.76 -7.45
C THR A 389 -9.46 -17.87 -6.24
N ARG A 390 -9.79 -18.31 -5.02
CA ARG A 390 -9.56 -17.54 -3.80
C ARG A 390 -8.09 -17.68 -3.32
N PRO A 391 -7.48 -16.61 -2.79
CA PRO A 391 -6.13 -16.66 -2.25
C PRO A 391 -6.05 -17.52 -0.98
N LEU A 392 -4.95 -18.25 -0.81
CA LEU A 392 -4.60 -18.91 0.45
C LEU A 392 -4.19 -17.85 1.49
N ARG A 393 -4.66 -17.97 2.74
CA ARG A 393 -4.39 -16.99 3.80
C ARG A 393 -3.86 -17.66 5.07
N LEU A 394 -3.11 -16.92 5.88
CA LEU A 394 -2.83 -17.33 7.26
C LEU A 394 -4.10 -17.05 8.08
N HIS A 395 -4.50 -17.92 9.02
CA HIS A 395 -5.59 -17.57 9.95
C HIS A 395 -5.24 -16.36 10.82
N HIS A 396 -3.94 -16.09 11.03
CA HIS A 396 -3.43 -14.92 11.76
C HIS A 396 -1.91 -14.77 11.58
N PRO A 397 -1.32 -13.55 11.52
CA PRO A 397 0.10 -13.40 11.21
C PRO A 397 1.07 -13.88 12.30
N SER A 398 0.62 -14.14 13.53
CA SER A 398 1.53 -14.68 14.57
C SER A 398 2.14 -16.05 14.24
N PHE A 399 1.64 -16.72 13.19
CA PHE A 399 2.25 -17.90 12.60
C PHE A 399 3.45 -17.55 11.70
N ARG A 400 3.40 -16.46 10.89
CA ARG A 400 4.58 -15.88 10.23
C ARG A 400 5.61 -15.46 11.28
N ASP A 401 5.15 -14.74 12.30
CA ASP A 401 5.99 -14.26 13.42
C ASP A 401 6.61 -15.42 14.23
N PHE A 402 6.10 -16.65 14.08
CA PHE A 402 6.65 -17.88 14.66
C PHE A 402 7.68 -18.54 13.74
N LEU A 403 7.32 -18.83 12.48
CA LEU A 403 8.18 -19.57 11.54
C LEU A 403 9.51 -18.87 11.26
N LEU A 404 9.49 -17.54 11.13
CA LEU A 404 10.67 -16.74 10.79
C LEU A 404 11.58 -16.49 11.99
N ASN A 405 11.02 -16.46 13.20
CA ASN A 405 11.77 -16.18 14.42
C ASN A 405 12.39 -17.46 15.01
N LYS A 406 13.71 -17.58 14.88
CA LYS A 406 14.52 -18.73 15.35
C LYS A 406 14.50 -18.97 16.86
N GLU A 407 14.18 -17.96 17.67
CA GLU A 407 14.03 -18.14 19.13
C GLU A 407 12.69 -18.77 19.50
N ARG A 408 11.66 -18.54 18.67
CA ARG A 408 10.31 -19.09 18.79
C ARG A 408 10.21 -20.47 18.13
N CYS A 409 10.52 -20.57 16.84
CA CYS A 409 10.61 -21.83 16.12
C CYS A 409 12.02 -22.42 16.24
N ARG A 410 12.24 -23.22 17.28
CA ARG A 410 13.53 -23.87 17.59
C ARG A 410 13.75 -25.20 16.88
N ASP A 411 12.72 -25.72 16.22
CA ASP A 411 12.74 -27.00 15.52
C ASP A 411 13.25 -26.79 14.08
N PRO A 412 14.42 -27.32 13.68
CA PRO A 412 15.05 -27.01 12.40
C PRO A 412 14.28 -27.56 11.19
N ASN A 413 13.34 -28.47 11.42
CA ASN A 413 12.45 -28.99 10.38
C ASN A 413 11.41 -27.96 9.93
N PHE A 414 11.08 -26.98 10.79
CA PHE A 414 10.02 -25.98 10.52
C PHE A 414 10.52 -24.54 10.48
N TRP A 415 11.65 -24.21 11.10
CA TRP A 415 12.18 -22.84 11.05
C TRP A 415 12.51 -22.43 9.61
N VAL A 416 12.07 -21.23 9.22
CA VAL A 416 12.29 -20.63 7.91
C VAL A 416 13.26 -19.46 8.03
N ASP A 417 14.31 -19.44 7.20
CA ASP A 417 15.11 -18.24 6.99
C ASP A 417 14.36 -17.28 6.05
N GLU A 418 13.95 -16.12 6.57
CA GLU A 418 13.22 -15.10 5.80
C GLU A 418 13.99 -14.64 4.56
N LYS A 419 15.33 -14.55 4.65
CA LYS A 419 16.16 -14.12 3.52
C LYS A 419 16.22 -15.19 2.43
N GLN A 420 16.34 -16.46 2.83
CA GLN A 420 16.31 -17.57 1.88
C GLN A 420 14.95 -17.67 1.18
N ALA A 421 13.84 -17.53 1.93
CA ALA A 421 12.49 -17.52 1.35
C ALA A 421 12.29 -16.39 0.34
N HIS A 422 12.73 -15.16 0.67
CA HIS A 422 12.73 -14.05 -0.29
C HIS A 422 13.66 -14.30 -1.49
N GLN A 423 14.84 -14.91 -1.32
CA GLN A 423 15.71 -15.27 -2.46
C GLN A 423 15.02 -16.27 -3.41
N THR A 424 14.47 -17.35 -2.86
CA THR A 424 13.74 -18.36 -3.64
C THR A 424 12.55 -17.75 -4.38
N LEU A 425 11.81 -16.82 -3.75
CA LEU A 425 10.72 -16.10 -4.41
C LEU A 425 11.23 -15.16 -5.53
N ALA A 426 12.36 -14.48 -5.38
CA ALA A 426 12.95 -13.68 -6.45
C ALA A 426 13.33 -14.54 -7.67
N GLU A 427 14.03 -15.66 -7.44
CA GLU A 427 14.44 -16.60 -8.48
C GLU A 427 13.23 -17.21 -9.20
N SER A 428 12.21 -17.64 -8.43
CA SER A 428 10.92 -18.12 -8.94
C SER A 428 10.18 -17.09 -9.80
N CYS A 429 10.11 -15.83 -9.35
CA CYS A 429 9.49 -14.74 -10.13
C CYS A 429 10.22 -14.51 -11.45
N ILE A 430 11.56 -14.53 -11.45
CA ILE A 430 12.38 -14.34 -12.67
C ILE A 430 12.18 -15.52 -13.64
N GLN A 431 12.13 -16.76 -13.15
CA GLN A 431 11.88 -17.95 -13.99
C GLN A 431 10.48 -17.92 -14.60
N LEU A 432 9.45 -17.65 -13.79
CA LEU A 432 8.06 -17.53 -14.26
C LEU A 432 7.90 -16.41 -15.31
N MET A 433 8.46 -15.22 -15.07
CA MET A 433 8.46 -14.14 -16.05
C MET A 433 9.21 -14.50 -17.32
N SER A 434 10.36 -15.19 -17.22
CA SER A 434 11.14 -15.63 -18.39
C SER A 434 10.39 -16.66 -19.25
N ALA A 435 9.46 -17.41 -18.67
CA ALA A 435 8.60 -18.35 -19.38
C ALA A 435 7.31 -17.72 -19.94
N SER A 436 6.86 -16.59 -19.37
CA SER A 436 5.53 -16.01 -19.65
C SER A 436 5.58 -14.70 -20.44
N LEU A 437 6.60 -13.86 -20.25
CA LEU A 437 6.64 -12.52 -20.83
C LEU A 437 7.08 -12.53 -22.29
N THR A 438 6.16 -12.13 -23.17
CA THR A 438 6.35 -12.03 -24.62
C THR A 438 6.03 -10.62 -25.11
N GLN A 439 6.32 -10.34 -26.38
CA GLN A 439 6.02 -9.06 -27.02
C GLN A 439 4.59 -9.07 -27.53
N ASP A 440 3.81 -8.02 -27.20
CA ASP A 440 2.36 -7.98 -27.36
C ASP A 440 1.66 -9.11 -26.58
N ILE A 441 1.89 -9.15 -25.26
CA ILE A 441 1.34 -10.20 -24.38
C ILE A 441 -0.20 -10.17 -24.34
N CYS A 442 -0.80 -9.02 -24.63
CA CYS A 442 -2.25 -8.89 -24.77
C CYS A 442 -2.78 -9.22 -26.18
N GLY A 443 -1.91 -9.45 -27.18
CA GLY A 443 -2.28 -9.82 -28.55
C GLY A 443 -3.12 -8.78 -29.28
N MET A 444 -2.72 -7.50 -29.20
CA MET A 444 -3.49 -6.38 -29.74
C MET A 444 -3.20 -6.09 -31.22
N ASP A 445 -2.06 -6.53 -31.77
CA ASP A 445 -1.56 -6.33 -33.15
C ASP A 445 -1.46 -4.85 -33.61
N ALA A 446 -1.76 -3.90 -32.73
CA ALA A 446 -1.99 -2.49 -33.05
C ALA A 446 -1.27 -1.57 -32.04
N PRO A 447 -0.07 -1.08 -32.35
CA PRO A 447 0.76 -0.33 -31.38
C PRO A 447 0.17 0.98 -30.82
N GLY A 448 -0.92 1.49 -31.39
CA GLY A 448 -1.61 2.70 -30.93
C GLY A 448 -2.71 2.46 -29.88
N VAL A 449 -3.02 1.20 -29.54
CA VAL A 449 -4.03 0.85 -28.51
C VAL A 449 -3.58 1.36 -27.15
N ARG A 450 -4.49 2.01 -26.42
CA ARG A 450 -4.22 2.57 -25.09
C ARG A 450 -4.66 1.61 -23.98
N VAL A 451 -4.04 1.73 -22.81
CA VAL A 451 -4.48 0.99 -21.59
C VAL A 451 -5.88 1.43 -21.12
N ALA A 452 -6.37 2.58 -21.60
CA ALA A 452 -7.74 3.05 -21.37
C ALA A 452 -8.79 2.36 -22.26
N ASP A 453 -8.38 1.78 -23.40
CA ASP A 453 -9.29 1.29 -24.45
C ASP A 453 -9.50 -0.25 -24.38
N VAL A 454 -8.93 -0.92 -23.36
CA VAL A 454 -8.93 -2.38 -23.21
C VAL A 454 -9.61 -2.80 -21.91
N GLU A 455 -10.46 -3.83 -21.98
CA GLU A 455 -11.16 -4.41 -20.82
C GLU A 455 -10.18 -5.13 -19.87
N SER A 456 -10.33 -4.94 -18.55
CA SER A 456 -9.41 -5.54 -17.56
C SER A 456 -9.40 -7.07 -17.65
N ALA A 457 -10.55 -7.70 -17.91
CA ALA A 457 -10.68 -9.14 -18.08
C ALA A 457 -9.77 -9.72 -19.18
N ARG A 458 -9.38 -8.94 -20.21
CA ARG A 458 -8.39 -9.38 -21.20
C ARG A 458 -6.97 -9.33 -20.63
N VAL A 459 -6.64 -8.26 -19.90
CA VAL A 459 -5.34 -8.13 -19.21
C VAL A 459 -5.19 -9.25 -18.16
N GLU A 460 -6.24 -9.57 -17.41
CA GLU A 460 -6.29 -10.65 -16.42
C GLU A 460 -6.16 -12.06 -17.03
N GLN A 461 -6.61 -12.26 -18.28
CA GLN A 461 -6.42 -13.51 -19.03
C GLN A 461 -4.99 -13.66 -19.57
N CYS A 462 -4.36 -12.56 -19.99
CA CYS A 462 -3.00 -12.56 -20.55
C CYS A 462 -1.91 -12.49 -19.47
N LEU A 463 -2.18 -11.86 -18.33
CA LEU A 463 -1.31 -11.78 -17.16
C LEU A 463 -2.01 -12.46 -15.98
N SER A 464 -1.75 -13.75 -15.77
CA SER A 464 -2.31 -14.49 -14.63
C SER A 464 -1.80 -13.95 -13.28
N PRO A 465 -2.49 -14.20 -12.15
CA PRO A 465 -2.14 -13.62 -10.85
C PRO A 465 -0.69 -13.84 -10.43
N GLU A 466 -0.14 -15.03 -10.69
CA GLU A 466 1.26 -15.36 -10.44
C GLU A 466 2.25 -14.53 -11.31
N VAL A 467 1.90 -14.20 -12.56
CA VAL A 467 2.71 -13.36 -13.45
C VAL A 467 2.60 -11.89 -13.04
N GLN A 468 1.42 -11.40 -12.69
CA GLN A 468 1.24 -10.05 -12.13
C GLN A 468 2.06 -9.87 -10.85
N TYR A 469 2.00 -10.84 -9.93
CA TYR A 469 2.80 -10.88 -8.72
C TYR A 469 4.29 -10.82 -9.03
N ALA A 470 4.77 -11.70 -9.91
CA ALA A 470 6.18 -11.75 -10.29
C ALA A 470 6.66 -10.42 -10.90
N CYS A 471 5.85 -9.78 -11.75
CA CYS A 471 6.18 -8.48 -12.36
C CYS A 471 6.32 -7.34 -11.34
N LEU A 472 5.57 -7.36 -10.24
CA LEU A 472 5.57 -6.29 -9.24
C LEU A 472 6.62 -6.48 -8.13
N TYR A 473 6.79 -7.71 -7.64
CA TYR A 473 7.49 -7.94 -6.37
C TYR A 473 8.91 -8.52 -6.49
N TRP A 474 9.36 -8.96 -7.67
CA TRP A 474 10.65 -9.66 -7.81
C TRP A 474 11.86 -8.87 -7.27
N ILE A 475 11.91 -7.55 -7.50
CA ILE A 475 12.98 -6.69 -6.97
C ILE A 475 12.87 -6.52 -5.45
N GLN A 476 11.65 -6.44 -4.90
CA GLN A 476 11.45 -6.34 -3.45
C GLN A 476 11.92 -7.62 -2.74
N HIS A 477 11.75 -8.78 -3.38
CA HIS A 477 12.31 -10.06 -2.92
C HIS A 477 13.85 -10.06 -2.92
N ILE A 478 14.51 -9.52 -3.95
CA ILE A 478 15.98 -9.32 -3.97
C ILE A 478 16.41 -8.39 -2.83
N GLN A 479 15.68 -7.29 -2.60
CA GLN A 479 15.99 -6.33 -1.54
C GLN A 479 15.87 -6.95 -0.14
N LYS A 480 14.83 -7.76 0.11
CA LYS A 480 14.59 -8.41 1.41
C LYS A 480 15.53 -9.59 1.68
N SER A 481 15.94 -10.35 0.66
CA SER A 481 16.97 -11.38 0.83
C SER A 481 18.34 -10.79 1.16
N GLY A 482 18.62 -9.57 0.67
CA GLY A 482 19.94 -8.96 0.77
C GLY A 482 20.98 -9.64 -0.13
N ALA A 483 20.52 -10.29 -1.20
CA ALA A 483 21.39 -10.91 -2.20
C ALA A 483 22.30 -9.86 -2.87
N GLN A 484 23.56 -10.22 -3.05
CA GLN A 484 24.54 -9.41 -3.77
C GLN A 484 24.48 -9.74 -5.26
N LEU A 485 24.26 -8.71 -6.09
CA LEU A 485 24.15 -8.86 -7.54
C LEU A 485 25.53 -9.03 -8.20
N ARG A 486 25.58 -9.67 -9.37
CA ARG A 486 26.82 -9.94 -10.12
C ARG A 486 26.64 -9.81 -11.62
N ASP A 487 27.73 -9.49 -12.32
CA ASP A 487 27.68 -9.39 -13.77
C ASP A 487 27.41 -10.73 -14.45
N ASN A 488 26.39 -10.72 -15.32
CA ASN A 488 25.82 -11.87 -16.02
C ASN A 488 25.18 -12.94 -15.10
N ASP A 489 24.74 -12.56 -13.89
CA ASP A 489 23.83 -13.38 -13.08
C ASP A 489 22.42 -13.49 -13.71
N HIS A 490 21.51 -14.22 -13.04
CA HIS A 490 20.13 -14.41 -13.53
C HIS A 490 19.34 -13.11 -13.64
N VAL A 491 19.61 -12.09 -12.82
CA VAL A 491 18.96 -10.77 -12.90
C VAL A 491 19.45 -10.04 -14.14
N HIS A 492 20.76 -10.02 -14.36
CA HIS A 492 21.37 -9.39 -15.53
C HIS A 492 20.92 -10.10 -16.83
N GLN A 493 20.87 -11.43 -16.85
CA GLN A 493 20.36 -12.20 -17.98
C GLN A 493 18.88 -11.93 -18.25
N PHE A 494 18.04 -11.88 -17.20
CA PHE A 494 16.62 -11.54 -17.31
C PHE A 494 16.42 -10.14 -17.89
N LEU A 495 17.08 -9.11 -17.34
CA LEU A 495 16.99 -7.74 -17.85
C LEU A 495 17.47 -7.63 -19.31
N LYS A 496 18.57 -8.32 -19.66
CA LYS A 496 19.07 -8.44 -21.04
C LYS A 496 18.11 -9.18 -21.99
N ALA A 497 17.03 -9.81 -21.54
CA ALA A 497 16.11 -10.57 -22.40
C ALA A 497 14.65 -10.09 -22.33
N TYR A 498 14.21 -9.56 -21.19
CA TYR A 498 12.79 -9.34 -20.89
C TYR A 498 12.43 -7.92 -20.43
N VAL A 499 13.37 -6.98 -20.26
CA VAL A 499 13.05 -5.61 -19.78
C VAL A 499 11.93 -4.92 -20.56
N LEU A 500 11.91 -5.02 -21.90
CA LEU A 500 10.85 -4.39 -22.70
C LEU A 500 9.49 -5.08 -22.49
N HIS A 501 9.47 -6.41 -22.38
CA HIS A 501 8.26 -7.20 -22.12
C HIS A 501 7.71 -6.93 -20.70
N TRP A 502 8.61 -6.73 -19.74
CA TRP A 502 8.27 -6.35 -18.35
C TRP A 502 7.69 -4.94 -18.28
N LEU A 503 8.28 -3.96 -18.99
CA LEU A 503 7.72 -2.61 -19.12
C LEU A 503 6.36 -2.60 -19.85
N GLU A 504 6.16 -3.47 -20.85
CA GLU A 504 4.85 -3.65 -21.49
C GLU A 504 3.80 -4.18 -20.50
N ALA A 505 4.12 -5.26 -19.77
CA ALA A 505 3.23 -5.85 -18.76
C ALA A 505 2.91 -4.88 -17.61
N LEU A 506 3.91 -4.15 -17.10
CA LEU A 506 3.71 -3.08 -16.12
C LEU A 506 2.77 -2.00 -16.65
N SER A 507 2.85 -1.65 -17.94
CA SER A 507 1.92 -0.66 -18.51
C SER A 507 0.50 -1.20 -18.66
N TRP A 508 0.31 -2.44 -19.13
CA TRP A 508 -1.02 -3.08 -19.15
C TRP A 508 -1.69 -3.10 -17.76
N MET A 509 -0.91 -3.33 -16.69
CA MET A 509 -1.39 -3.26 -15.30
C MET A 509 -1.59 -1.83 -14.76
N ARG A 510 -1.16 -0.79 -15.49
CA ARG A 510 -1.07 0.62 -15.03
C ARG A 510 -0.13 0.81 -13.83
N LYS A 511 1.00 0.09 -13.82
CA LYS A 511 1.98 -0.04 -12.73
C LYS A 511 3.40 0.41 -13.10
N VAL A 512 3.54 1.30 -14.10
CA VAL A 512 4.85 1.82 -14.54
C VAL A 512 5.53 2.67 -13.45
N SER A 513 4.77 3.38 -12.61
CA SER A 513 5.32 4.15 -11.48
C SER A 513 6.01 3.24 -10.46
N GLU A 514 5.33 2.16 -10.06
CA GLU A 514 5.86 1.13 -9.17
C GLU A 514 7.03 0.38 -9.81
N GLY A 515 6.99 0.15 -11.12
CA GLY A 515 8.12 -0.36 -11.91
C GLY A 515 9.34 0.55 -11.85
N ILE A 516 9.19 1.86 -12.00
CA ILE A 516 10.29 2.84 -11.90
C ILE A 516 10.82 2.92 -10.46
N TYR A 517 9.96 2.85 -9.44
CA TYR A 517 10.38 2.75 -8.04
C TYR A 517 11.18 1.46 -7.77
N ALA A 518 10.76 0.34 -8.36
CA ALA A 518 11.51 -0.91 -8.30
C ALA A 518 12.86 -0.81 -9.04
N ILE A 519 12.92 -0.19 -10.21
CA ILE A 519 14.18 0.11 -10.92
C ILE A 519 15.13 0.95 -10.05
N ASN A 520 14.65 2.01 -9.42
CA ASN A 520 15.43 2.83 -8.47
C ASN A 520 15.95 1.99 -7.29
N SER A 521 15.13 1.07 -6.78
CA SER A 521 15.52 0.14 -5.71
C SER A 521 16.62 -0.83 -6.19
N LEU A 522 16.51 -1.39 -7.39
CA LEU A 522 17.50 -2.29 -7.97
C LEU A 522 18.83 -1.57 -8.29
N GLU A 523 18.77 -0.33 -8.77
CA GLU A 523 19.94 0.52 -8.97
C GLU A 523 20.69 0.75 -7.66
N SER A 524 19.97 1.01 -6.55
CA SER A 524 20.58 1.18 -5.23
C SER A 524 21.26 -0.09 -4.69
N ILE A 525 20.72 -1.28 -5.01
CA ILE A 525 21.34 -2.57 -4.67
C ILE A 525 22.61 -2.77 -5.52
N ALA A 526 22.49 -2.61 -6.84
CA ALA A 526 23.61 -2.76 -7.78
C ALA A 526 24.77 -1.79 -7.49
N LEU A 527 24.48 -0.56 -7.05
CA LEU A 527 25.50 0.42 -6.61
C LEU A 527 26.32 -0.06 -5.40
N THR A 528 25.77 -0.95 -4.57
CA THR A 528 26.46 -1.56 -3.42
C THR A 528 27.06 -2.94 -3.72
N SER A 529 26.88 -3.45 -4.94
CA SER A 529 27.36 -4.76 -5.39
C SER A 529 28.46 -4.64 -6.44
N ASP A 530 29.38 -5.61 -6.49
CA ASP A 530 30.48 -5.66 -7.46
C ASP A 530 29.97 -6.13 -8.84
N CYS A 531 29.27 -5.25 -9.55
CA CYS A 531 28.56 -5.56 -10.80
C CYS A 531 28.49 -4.35 -11.78
N PRO A 532 29.63 -3.80 -12.25
CA PRO A 532 29.66 -2.60 -13.08
C PRO A 532 28.87 -2.68 -14.40
N ASP A 533 28.86 -3.82 -15.11
CA ASP A 533 28.08 -3.94 -16.36
C ASP A 533 26.56 -3.94 -16.07
N LEU A 534 26.14 -4.57 -14.97
CA LEU A 534 24.75 -4.66 -14.51
C LEU A 534 24.27 -3.30 -14.04
N TYR A 535 25.06 -2.60 -13.22
CA TYR A 535 24.77 -1.23 -12.80
C TYR A 535 24.61 -0.31 -14.01
N ALA A 536 25.53 -0.38 -14.99
CA ALA A 536 25.43 0.41 -16.22
C ALA A 536 24.16 0.08 -17.02
N PHE A 537 23.77 -1.20 -17.13
CA PHE A 537 22.53 -1.61 -17.80
C PHE A 537 21.28 -1.15 -17.05
N ILE A 538 21.27 -1.21 -15.71
CA ILE A 538 20.16 -0.73 -14.88
C ILE A 538 20.02 0.79 -14.99
N HIS A 539 21.13 1.52 -14.99
CA HIS A 539 21.13 2.98 -15.17
C HIS A 539 20.58 3.37 -16.56
N ASP A 540 21.01 2.68 -17.63
CA ASP A 540 20.47 2.90 -18.97
C ASP A 540 18.97 2.54 -19.08
N MET A 541 18.55 1.44 -18.42
CA MET A 541 17.14 1.05 -18.29
C MET A 541 16.31 2.11 -17.56
N LYS A 542 16.84 2.69 -16.48
CA LYS A 542 16.20 3.80 -15.75
C LYS A 542 16.03 5.02 -16.64
N ARG A 543 17.10 5.46 -17.33
CA ARG A 543 17.04 6.58 -18.28
C ARG A 543 16.03 6.31 -19.41
N PHE A 544 16.01 5.09 -19.95
CA PHE A 544 15.08 4.66 -20.99
C PHE A 544 13.61 4.72 -20.56
N ALA A 545 13.30 4.20 -19.36
CA ALA A 545 11.95 4.17 -18.81
C ALA A 545 11.44 5.58 -18.45
N LEU A 546 12.27 6.40 -17.79
CA LEU A 546 11.94 7.79 -17.43
C LEU A 546 11.71 8.66 -18.68
N TYR A 547 12.65 8.64 -19.64
CA TYR A 547 12.57 9.44 -20.86
C TYR A 547 11.31 9.16 -21.68
N SER A 548 10.87 7.91 -21.70
CA SER A 548 9.76 7.44 -22.55
C SER A 548 8.42 7.26 -21.81
N ARG A 549 8.37 7.64 -20.52
CA ARG A 549 7.30 7.25 -19.58
C ARG A 549 5.89 7.50 -20.11
N SER A 550 5.57 8.72 -20.56
CA SER A 550 4.21 9.08 -20.98
C SER A 550 3.72 8.29 -22.19
N ALA A 551 4.61 7.89 -23.10
CA ALA A 551 4.29 7.03 -24.23
C ALA A 551 4.04 5.57 -23.78
N ILE A 552 4.88 5.05 -22.87
CA ILE A 552 4.75 3.70 -22.33
C ILE A 552 3.44 3.56 -21.54
N GLU A 553 3.16 4.48 -20.60
CA GLU A 553 1.94 4.48 -19.77
C GLU A 553 0.64 4.66 -20.58
N LEU A 554 0.69 5.41 -21.68
CA LEU A 554 -0.49 5.62 -22.52
C LEU A 554 -0.80 4.39 -23.39
N ALA A 555 0.21 3.80 -24.03
CA ALA A 555 0.07 2.74 -25.04
C ALA A 555 1.28 1.76 -24.96
N PRO A 556 1.14 0.57 -24.34
CA PRO A 556 2.28 -0.27 -23.94
C PRO A 556 3.26 -0.61 -25.06
N LEU A 557 2.74 -0.94 -26.25
CA LEU A 557 3.52 -1.29 -27.44
C LEU A 557 4.39 -0.14 -27.99
N GLN A 558 4.21 1.10 -27.52
CA GLN A 558 5.12 2.21 -27.79
C GLN A 558 6.50 2.03 -27.14
N VAL A 559 6.67 1.08 -26.21
CA VAL A 559 8.00 0.67 -25.72
C VAL A 559 8.89 0.15 -26.86
N TYR A 560 8.31 -0.52 -27.87
CA TYR A 560 9.01 -0.97 -29.08
C TYR A 560 8.98 0.07 -30.22
N CYS A 561 7.84 0.74 -30.39
CA CYS A 561 7.58 1.56 -31.57
C CYS A 561 8.07 3.02 -31.45
N SER A 562 8.23 3.52 -30.22
CA SER A 562 8.66 4.88 -29.92
C SER A 562 9.90 4.89 -29.02
N ALA A 563 9.82 4.36 -27.79
CA ALA A 563 10.91 4.43 -26.81
C ALA A 563 12.22 3.85 -27.37
N LEU A 564 12.19 2.61 -27.85
CA LEU A 564 13.31 1.92 -28.49
C LEU A 564 13.82 2.63 -29.77
N VAL A 565 12.91 3.25 -30.53
CA VAL A 565 13.25 3.95 -31.78
C VAL A 565 13.96 5.28 -31.51
N PHE A 566 13.50 6.06 -30.53
CA PHE A 566 13.98 7.41 -30.24
C PHE A 566 15.08 7.50 -29.18
N ALA A 567 15.34 6.44 -28.41
CA ALA A 567 16.48 6.39 -27.48
C ALA A 567 17.84 6.61 -28.20
N PRO A 568 18.88 7.15 -27.54
CA PRO A 568 20.18 7.44 -28.14
C PRO A 568 20.93 6.23 -28.73
N VAL A 569 21.82 6.47 -29.69
CA VAL A 569 22.62 5.42 -30.37
C VAL A 569 23.40 4.54 -29.39
N MET A 570 23.88 5.10 -28.28
CA MET A 570 24.73 4.42 -27.32
C MET A 570 23.97 3.69 -26.21
N SER A 571 22.65 3.84 -26.09
CA SER A 571 21.86 3.15 -25.06
C SER A 571 22.06 1.63 -25.11
N MET A 572 22.31 1.04 -23.95
CA MET A 572 22.51 -0.40 -23.76
C MET A 572 21.22 -1.18 -24.03
N VAL A 573 20.07 -0.69 -23.55
CA VAL A 573 18.74 -1.22 -23.89
C VAL A 573 18.50 -1.14 -25.39
N LYS A 574 18.76 0.02 -26.02
CA LYS A 574 18.56 0.16 -27.47
C LYS A 574 19.41 -0.83 -28.27
N LYS A 575 20.73 -0.86 -28.02
CA LYS A 575 21.66 -1.81 -28.66
C LYS A 575 21.20 -3.26 -28.48
N ARG A 576 20.73 -3.61 -27.28
CA ARG A 576 20.35 -4.99 -26.94
C ARG A 576 19.10 -5.48 -27.66
N PHE A 577 18.13 -4.60 -27.90
CA PHE A 577 16.82 -4.94 -28.47
C PHE A 577 16.58 -4.38 -29.89
N MET A 578 17.64 -4.00 -30.63
CA MET A 578 17.52 -3.49 -32.00
C MET A 578 16.74 -4.44 -32.96
N ASP A 579 16.71 -5.74 -32.68
CA ASP A 579 15.94 -6.75 -33.41
C ASP A 579 14.41 -6.58 -33.28
N ARG A 580 13.95 -5.89 -32.23
CA ARG A 580 12.54 -5.64 -31.91
C ARG A 580 11.99 -4.32 -32.46
N VAL A 581 12.84 -3.50 -33.08
CA VAL A 581 12.40 -2.29 -33.80
C VAL A 581 11.48 -2.71 -34.96
N PRO A 582 10.28 -2.12 -35.12
CA PRO A 582 9.31 -2.60 -36.10
C PRO A 582 9.82 -2.59 -37.54
N ARG A 583 9.81 -3.77 -38.18
CA ARG A 583 10.40 -4.01 -39.52
C ARG A 583 9.81 -3.16 -40.66
N TRP A 584 8.64 -2.55 -40.45
CA TRP A 584 8.05 -1.60 -41.40
C TRP A 584 8.76 -0.24 -41.42
N MET A 585 9.53 0.12 -40.37
CA MET A 585 10.26 1.37 -40.26
C MET A 585 11.60 1.31 -41.03
N LYS A 586 11.52 1.35 -42.37
CA LYS A 586 12.69 1.21 -43.29
C LYS A 586 13.79 2.26 -43.12
N ARG A 587 13.53 3.38 -42.44
CA ARG A 587 14.51 4.43 -42.13
C ARG A 587 14.24 4.94 -40.72
N LEU A 588 15.19 4.73 -39.82
CA LEU A 588 15.12 5.21 -38.44
C LEU A 588 15.40 6.73 -38.36
N PRO A 589 14.88 7.43 -37.33
CA PRO A 589 15.21 8.83 -37.09
C PRO A 589 16.69 9.01 -36.74
N LYS A 590 17.23 10.20 -37.03
CA LYS A 590 18.52 10.62 -36.46
C LYS A 590 18.29 11.02 -35.00
N VAL A 591 18.89 10.28 -34.08
CA VAL A 591 18.84 10.50 -32.63
C VAL A 591 20.19 11.00 -32.11
N GLU A 592 20.23 11.42 -30.85
CA GLU A 592 21.49 11.77 -30.16
C GLU A 592 22.40 10.56 -30.00
N ARG A 593 23.70 10.80 -29.80
CA ARG A 593 24.69 9.72 -29.63
C ARG A 593 24.52 9.04 -28.28
N ASP A 594 24.53 9.82 -27.20
CA ASP A 594 24.45 9.40 -25.81
C ASP A 594 23.23 10.09 -25.16
N TRP A 595 22.86 9.74 -23.92
CA TRP A 595 21.79 10.47 -23.22
C TRP A 595 22.24 11.89 -22.88
N SER A 596 21.42 12.89 -23.21
CA SER A 596 21.60 14.28 -22.76
C SER A 596 21.29 14.44 -21.27
N ALA A 597 21.47 15.63 -20.70
CA ALA A 597 21.16 15.91 -19.29
C ALA A 597 19.67 15.74 -18.93
N LEU A 598 18.78 15.65 -19.93
CA LEU A 598 17.34 15.46 -19.75
C LEU A 598 17.00 14.07 -19.18
N LEU A 599 16.64 14.02 -17.90
CA LEU A 599 16.14 12.81 -17.23
C LEU A 599 14.76 12.40 -17.78
N GLN A 600 13.81 13.35 -17.78
CA GLN A 600 12.41 13.08 -18.03
C GLN A 600 11.66 14.36 -18.46
N THR A 601 10.57 14.17 -19.22
CA THR A 601 9.53 15.18 -19.45
C THR A 601 8.26 14.78 -18.69
N LEU A 602 7.66 15.69 -17.91
CA LEU A 602 6.33 15.48 -17.32
C LEU A 602 5.27 16.19 -18.17
N GLU A 603 4.15 15.51 -18.38
CA GLU A 603 3.00 15.96 -19.18
C GLU A 603 1.73 15.76 -18.35
N GLY A 604 0.82 16.74 -18.36
CA GLY A 604 -0.43 16.64 -17.59
C GLY A 604 -1.09 17.97 -17.20
N HIS A 605 -0.39 19.09 -17.29
CA HIS A 605 -1.02 20.42 -17.32
C HIS A 605 -1.59 20.70 -18.71
N SER A 606 -2.76 21.36 -18.78
CA SER A 606 -3.42 21.71 -20.04
C SER A 606 -3.07 23.10 -20.55
N SER A 607 -2.16 23.81 -19.86
CA SER A 607 -1.68 25.13 -20.25
C SER A 607 -0.27 25.42 -19.69
N LEU A 608 0.32 26.54 -20.11
CA LEU A 608 1.60 27.12 -19.66
C LEU A 608 1.85 26.94 -18.15
N VAL A 609 2.97 26.30 -17.80
CA VAL A 609 3.48 26.29 -16.41
C VAL A 609 4.06 27.68 -16.08
N ARG A 610 3.65 28.26 -14.95
CA ARG A 610 3.97 29.62 -14.53
C ARG A 610 5.02 29.69 -13.43
N ALA A 611 5.04 28.70 -12.54
CA ALA A 611 6.08 28.52 -11.51
C ALA A 611 6.28 27.05 -11.17
N VAL A 612 7.45 26.72 -10.63
CA VAL A 612 7.83 25.41 -10.11
C VAL A 612 8.60 25.57 -8.80
N ALA A 613 8.51 24.60 -7.89
CA ALA A 613 9.28 24.56 -6.64
C ALA A 613 9.49 23.11 -6.19
N PHE A 614 10.68 22.77 -5.68
CA PHE A 614 10.91 21.50 -4.99
C PHE A 614 10.52 21.58 -3.51
N SER A 615 10.12 20.47 -2.91
CA SER A 615 10.07 20.31 -1.47
C SER A 615 11.48 20.40 -0.86
N PRO A 616 11.64 20.79 0.42
CA PRO A 616 12.96 20.86 1.07
C PRO A 616 13.71 19.53 1.14
N ASP A 617 13.00 18.40 1.08
CA ASP A 617 13.59 17.06 0.99
C ASP A 617 13.81 16.54 -0.44
N GLY A 618 13.46 17.35 -1.45
CA GLY A 618 13.64 17.07 -2.88
C GLY A 618 12.70 16.02 -3.48
N LYS A 619 11.84 15.37 -2.68
CA LYS A 619 11.00 14.25 -3.15
C LYS A 619 9.79 14.67 -3.95
N VAL A 620 9.28 15.89 -3.75
CA VAL A 620 8.08 16.40 -4.41
C VAL A 620 8.44 17.65 -5.22
N LEU A 621 8.05 17.69 -6.49
CA LEU A 621 8.01 18.93 -7.26
C LEU A 621 6.57 19.47 -7.27
N ALA A 622 6.38 20.74 -6.99
CA ALA A 622 5.15 21.48 -7.25
C ALA A 622 5.25 22.26 -8.57
N SER A 623 4.18 22.31 -9.35
CA SER A 623 4.07 23.15 -10.55
C SER A 623 2.73 23.88 -10.60
N ALA A 624 2.78 25.21 -10.73
CA ALA A 624 1.62 26.09 -10.88
C ALA A 624 1.36 26.39 -12.37
N SER A 625 0.10 26.31 -12.81
CA SER A 625 -0.25 26.39 -14.22
C SER A 625 -1.31 27.43 -14.58
N ARG A 626 -1.30 27.82 -15.86
CA ARG A 626 -2.33 28.65 -16.47
C ARG A 626 -3.70 27.98 -16.57
N ASP A 627 -3.78 26.66 -16.43
CA ASP A 627 -5.06 25.94 -16.31
C ASP A 627 -5.80 26.19 -14.97
N GLY A 628 -5.16 26.86 -14.00
CA GLY A 628 -5.77 27.17 -12.69
C GLY A 628 -5.46 26.15 -11.60
N THR A 629 -4.72 25.09 -11.93
CA THR A 629 -4.29 24.06 -10.97
C THR A 629 -2.85 24.26 -10.50
N VAL A 630 -2.54 23.66 -9.35
CA VAL A 630 -1.17 23.30 -8.97
C VAL A 630 -1.08 21.78 -8.93
N LYS A 631 -0.09 21.18 -9.58
CA LYS A 631 0.16 19.73 -9.48
C LYS A 631 1.37 19.47 -8.59
N LEU A 632 1.27 18.44 -7.76
CA LEU A 632 2.41 17.86 -7.04
C LEU A 632 2.82 16.57 -7.74
N TRP A 633 4.12 16.39 -7.95
CA TRP A 633 4.71 15.26 -8.65
C TRP A 633 5.78 14.60 -7.78
N ASP A 634 5.85 13.28 -7.80
CA ASP A 634 6.99 12.54 -7.26
C ASP A 634 8.22 12.79 -8.14
N ALA A 635 9.29 13.32 -7.56
CA ALA A 635 10.47 13.75 -8.30
C ALA A 635 11.36 12.60 -8.80
N GLY A 636 11.23 11.39 -8.22
CA GLY A 636 12.05 10.22 -8.56
C GLY A 636 11.47 9.31 -9.65
N THR A 637 10.17 9.42 -9.90
CA THR A 637 9.42 8.66 -10.92
C THR A 637 8.72 9.57 -11.95
N GLY A 638 8.40 10.81 -11.57
CA GLY A 638 7.56 11.72 -12.33
C GLY A 638 6.04 11.45 -12.23
N ALA A 639 5.58 10.66 -11.25
CA ALA A 639 4.16 10.39 -11.07
C ALA A 639 3.41 11.63 -10.53
N VAL A 640 2.17 11.87 -10.95
CA VAL A 640 1.30 12.85 -10.29
C VAL A 640 0.91 12.32 -8.91
N LEU A 641 1.24 13.06 -7.86
CA LEU A 641 0.82 12.77 -6.48
C LEU A 641 -0.50 13.48 -6.14
N GLN A 642 -0.63 14.77 -6.49
CA GLN A 642 -1.82 15.57 -6.19
C GLN A 642 -2.18 16.52 -7.34
N THR A 643 -3.48 16.82 -7.48
CA THR A 643 -3.96 17.96 -8.29
C THR A 643 -4.75 18.90 -7.40
N LEU A 644 -4.10 20.01 -7.02
CA LEU A 644 -4.67 21.07 -6.20
C LEU A 644 -5.49 22.00 -7.08
N GLU A 645 -6.79 22.02 -6.83
CA GLU A 645 -7.78 22.84 -7.54
C GLU A 645 -8.52 23.69 -6.52
N GLY A 646 -8.96 24.88 -6.91
CA GLY A 646 -9.64 25.82 -6.01
C GLY A 646 -9.22 27.28 -6.21
N HIS A 647 -8.19 27.54 -7.02
CA HIS A 647 -8.03 28.83 -7.67
C HIS A 647 -9.01 28.94 -8.84
N SER A 648 -9.62 30.11 -9.00
CA SER A 648 -10.64 30.36 -10.04
C SER A 648 -10.07 30.90 -11.36
N TYR A 649 -8.75 31.09 -11.42
CA TYR A 649 -8.02 31.56 -12.59
C TYR A 649 -6.54 31.15 -12.49
N ARG A 650 -5.73 31.45 -13.52
CA ARG A 650 -4.32 31.00 -13.62
C ARG A 650 -3.50 31.23 -12.35
N VAL A 651 -2.85 30.17 -11.90
CA VAL A 651 -1.86 30.22 -10.83
C VAL A 651 -0.56 30.80 -11.40
N ASN A 652 0.14 31.58 -10.61
CA ASN A 652 1.24 32.44 -11.01
C ASN A 652 2.55 32.03 -10.35
N ALA A 653 2.53 31.81 -9.03
CA ALA A 653 3.67 31.45 -8.21
C ALA A 653 3.30 30.25 -7.31
N VAL A 654 4.31 29.46 -6.94
CA VAL A 654 4.20 28.38 -5.95
C VAL A 654 5.51 28.26 -5.17
N ALA A 655 5.45 28.00 -3.86
CA ALA A 655 6.60 27.72 -3.00
C ALA A 655 6.23 26.75 -1.87
N PHE A 656 7.20 25.97 -1.40
CA PHE A 656 7.08 25.18 -0.17
C PHE A 656 7.58 25.98 1.04
N SER A 657 7.03 25.70 2.23
CA SER A 657 7.58 26.12 3.51
C SER A 657 8.91 25.40 3.80
N PRO A 658 9.81 25.96 4.65
CA PRO A 658 11.09 25.33 4.99
C PRO A 658 10.97 23.93 5.62
N ASN A 659 9.85 23.63 6.27
CA ASN A 659 9.55 22.31 6.84
C ASN A 659 8.82 21.36 5.88
N GLY A 660 8.53 21.78 4.63
CA GLY A 660 7.86 20.99 3.60
C GLY A 660 6.39 20.65 3.85
N LYS A 661 5.80 21.07 4.98
CA LYS A 661 4.42 20.74 5.37
C LYS A 661 3.37 21.65 4.74
N VAL A 662 3.75 22.85 4.29
CA VAL A 662 2.84 23.84 3.68
C VAL A 662 3.35 24.20 2.30
N LEU A 663 2.44 24.32 1.35
CA LEU A 663 2.65 24.86 0.02
C LEU A 663 1.87 26.17 -0.07
N ALA A 664 2.43 27.23 -0.62
CA ALA A 664 1.71 28.45 -0.89
C ALA A 664 1.63 28.67 -2.41
N SER A 665 0.47 29.08 -2.92
CA SER A 665 0.28 29.45 -4.33
C SER A 665 -0.44 30.79 -4.47
N ALA A 666 0.00 31.59 -5.44
CA ALA A 666 -0.61 32.88 -5.76
C ALA A 666 -1.31 32.82 -7.13
N SER A 667 -2.48 33.42 -7.26
CA SER A 667 -3.26 33.39 -8.51
C SER A 667 -3.73 34.77 -8.98
N TRP A 668 -4.07 34.82 -10.27
CA TRP A 668 -4.78 35.91 -10.92
C TRP A 668 -6.24 36.10 -10.44
N ASP A 669 -6.80 35.15 -9.68
CA ASP A 669 -8.04 35.36 -8.92
C ASP A 669 -7.87 36.34 -7.73
N LYS A 670 -6.65 36.89 -7.56
CA LYS A 670 -6.25 37.84 -6.51
C LYS A 670 -6.14 37.24 -5.11
N THR A 671 -6.09 35.91 -5.02
CA THR A 671 -5.85 35.19 -3.76
C THR A 671 -4.47 34.56 -3.71
N VAL A 672 -3.95 34.45 -2.48
CA VAL A 672 -2.91 33.48 -2.11
C VAL A 672 -3.60 32.37 -1.33
N LYS A 673 -3.29 31.11 -1.64
CA LYS A 673 -3.76 29.95 -0.90
C LYS A 673 -2.59 29.26 -0.24
N LEU A 674 -2.67 29.09 1.08
CA LEU A 674 -1.84 28.14 1.80
C LEU A 674 -2.53 26.79 1.73
N TRP A 675 -1.79 25.77 1.31
CA TRP A 675 -2.22 24.38 1.27
C TRP A 675 -1.35 23.58 2.23
N ASP A 676 -1.91 22.60 2.93
CA ASP A 676 -1.07 21.56 3.52
C ASP A 676 -0.49 20.71 2.36
N ALA A 677 0.83 20.63 2.27
CA ALA A 677 1.55 20.07 1.13
C ALA A 677 1.62 18.54 1.12
N GLY A 678 1.36 17.90 2.26
CA GLY A 678 1.17 16.46 2.30
C GLY A 678 -0.22 16.05 1.80
N THR A 679 -1.22 16.93 1.98
CA THR A 679 -2.64 16.56 1.90
C THR A 679 -3.47 17.27 0.83
N GLY A 680 -3.07 18.45 0.38
CA GLY A 680 -3.75 19.21 -0.68
C GLY A 680 -4.99 20.01 -0.28
N VAL A 681 -5.21 20.32 1.01
CA VAL A 681 -6.29 21.26 1.43
C VAL A 681 -5.75 22.65 1.61
N VAL A 682 -6.54 23.62 1.13
CA VAL A 682 -6.45 25.03 1.48
C VAL A 682 -6.60 25.21 2.99
N LEU A 683 -5.47 25.33 3.70
CA LEU A 683 -5.41 25.74 5.12
C LEU A 683 -5.91 27.18 5.30
N GLN A 684 -5.60 28.06 4.35
CA GLN A 684 -5.97 29.47 4.38
C GLN A 684 -6.11 30.03 2.97
N THR A 685 -7.09 30.90 2.74
CA THR A 685 -7.12 31.80 1.57
C THR A 685 -6.94 33.23 2.06
N LEU A 686 -5.99 33.95 1.48
CA LEU A 686 -5.72 35.36 1.71
C LEU A 686 -6.19 36.15 0.48
N GLU A 687 -7.15 37.05 0.63
CA GLU A 687 -7.57 37.96 -0.43
C GLU A 687 -6.64 39.18 -0.48
N ILE A 688 -5.90 39.34 -1.57
CA ILE A 688 -4.87 40.38 -1.72
C ILE A 688 -5.36 41.55 -2.58
N GLY A 689 -6.51 41.39 -3.26
CA GLY A 689 -7.12 42.41 -4.14
C GLY A 689 -6.33 42.70 -5.43
N THR A 690 -5.09 42.22 -5.53
CA THR A 690 -4.14 42.41 -6.65
C THR A 690 -3.49 41.06 -7.00
N THR A 691 -2.83 40.98 -8.17
CA THR A 691 -2.22 39.73 -8.66
C THR A 691 -0.73 39.67 -8.31
N ILE A 692 -0.35 38.77 -7.41
CA ILE A 692 1.05 38.44 -7.11
C ILE A 692 1.67 37.63 -8.26
N GLN A 693 2.93 37.90 -8.59
CA GLN A 693 3.72 37.19 -9.62
C GLN A 693 4.83 36.32 -9.02
N THR A 694 5.38 36.66 -7.86
CA THR A 694 6.44 35.91 -7.17
C THR A 694 6.05 35.66 -5.71
N LEU A 695 6.45 34.50 -5.17
CA LEU A 695 6.11 34.10 -3.81
C LEU A 695 7.23 33.18 -3.27
N SER A 696 7.70 33.48 -2.06
CA SER A 696 8.64 32.65 -1.28
C SER A 696 8.21 32.66 0.20
N PHE A 697 8.58 31.61 0.95
CA PHE A 697 8.54 31.67 2.42
C PHE A 697 9.83 32.29 2.94
N SER A 698 9.75 32.93 4.11
CA SER A 698 10.92 33.24 4.94
C SER A 698 11.64 31.97 5.42
N GLU A 699 12.92 32.07 5.78
CA GLU A 699 13.73 30.92 6.24
C GLU A 699 13.17 30.22 7.49
N ASP A 700 12.45 30.96 8.34
CA ASP A 700 11.75 30.46 9.53
C ASP A 700 10.29 30.02 9.24
N GLY A 701 9.79 30.26 8.03
CA GLY A 701 8.43 29.98 7.60
C GLY A 701 7.33 30.83 8.24
N THR A 702 7.65 31.94 8.94
CA THR A 702 6.66 32.75 9.66
C THR A 702 5.94 33.79 8.80
N PHE A 703 6.43 34.09 7.60
CA PHE A 703 5.74 34.93 6.62
C PHE A 703 6.05 34.52 5.17
N LEU A 704 5.22 35.03 4.24
CA LEU A 704 5.47 34.97 2.81
C LEU A 704 6.02 36.30 2.30
N GLU A 705 7.05 36.24 1.46
CA GLU A 705 7.54 37.36 0.67
C GLU A 705 6.92 37.32 -0.73
N THR A 706 6.55 38.48 -1.27
CA THR A 706 5.87 38.61 -2.57
C THR A 706 6.32 39.88 -3.31
N ASP A 707 6.03 40.00 -4.62
CA ASP A 707 6.24 41.25 -5.38
C ASP A 707 5.40 42.45 -4.89
N ARG A 708 4.57 42.25 -3.85
CA ARG A 708 3.70 43.26 -3.23
C ARG A 708 4.01 43.51 -1.75
N GLY A 709 5.06 42.90 -1.21
CA GLY A 709 5.45 42.99 0.20
C GLY A 709 5.26 41.68 0.96
N MET A 710 5.36 41.76 2.30
CA MET A 710 5.26 40.61 3.19
C MET A 710 3.80 40.31 3.58
N LEU A 711 3.43 39.04 3.61
CA LEU A 711 2.14 38.53 4.11
C LEU A 711 2.40 37.65 5.33
N HIS A 712 1.98 38.09 6.52
CA HIS A 712 2.14 37.30 7.74
C HIS A 712 1.20 36.09 7.76
N THR A 713 1.76 34.89 7.84
CA THR A 713 1.01 33.64 7.96
C THR A 713 0.81 33.33 9.44
N THR A 714 -0.30 33.80 10.01
CA THR A 714 -0.58 33.70 11.45
C THR A 714 -0.67 32.25 11.92
N SER A 715 0.20 31.91 12.89
CA SER A 715 0.17 30.71 13.74
C SER A 715 0.24 29.32 13.07
N LEU A 716 1.41 28.96 12.54
CA LEU A 716 1.89 27.56 12.43
C LEU A 716 3.37 27.42 12.83
N SER A 717 3.74 27.98 13.97
CA SER A 717 5.12 27.92 14.50
C SER A 717 5.41 26.57 15.20
N SER A 718 6.10 25.66 14.49
CA SER A 718 6.85 24.55 15.11
C SER A 718 8.32 24.69 14.71
N SER A 719 9.17 25.15 15.64
CA SER A 719 10.58 25.45 15.38
C SER A 719 11.44 24.20 15.40
N ASP A 720 11.83 23.73 14.21
CA ASP A 720 12.91 22.76 14.00
C ASP A 720 13.92 23.37 13.03
N ASN A 721 15.17 23.56 13.47
CA ASN A 721 16.22 24.18 12.66
C ASN A 721 16.85 23.16 11.69
N PRO A 722 16.83 23.37 10.37
CA PRO A 722 17.76 22.68 9.47
C PRO A 722 19.18 23.24 9.70
N SER A 723 20.16 22.37 9.90
CA SER A 723 21.57 22.75 10.03
C SER A 723 22.13 23.27 8.70
N GLN A 724 22.79 24.42 8.71
CA GLN A 724 23.53 24.92 7.55
C GLN A 724 24.60 23.91 7.10
N SER A 725 24.58 23.55 5.81
CA SER A 725 25.69 22.89 5.13
C SER A 725 26.17 23.77 3.98
N SER A 726 27.08 24.70 4.29
CA SER A 726 27.74 25.52 3.27
C SER A 726 28.75 24.68 2.48
N SER A 727 28.34 24.19 1.31
CA SER A 727 29.24 23.62 0.31
C SER A 727 29.26 24.50 -0.93
N LEU A 728 30.44 24.75 -1.48
CA LEU A 728 30.59 25.37 -2.81
C LEU A 728 29.90 24.49 -3.87
N HIS A 729 29.55 25.09 -5.02
CA HIS A 729 28.84 24.48 -6.17
C HIS A 729 27.29 24.53 -6.13
N ASP A 730 26.69 25.62 -5.64
CA ASP A 730 25.27 25.91 -5.89
C ASP A 730 24.97 26.08 -7.40
N ILE A 731 24.01 25.30 -7.91
CA ILE A 731 23.47 25.42 -9.26
C ILE A 731 22.29 26.40 -9.26
N PHE A 732 22.22 27.29 -10.25
CA PHE A 732 21.04 28.13 -10.48
C PHE A 732 20.89 28.53 -11.95
N VAL A 733 19.67 28.87 -12.38
CA VAL A 733 19.40 29.38 -13.73
C VAL A 733 19.32 30.90 -13.70
N LYS A 734 20.07 31.57 -14.57
CA LYS A 734 20.05 33.03 -14.72
C LYS A 734 19.98 33.40 -16.20
N GLU A 735 19.00 34.23 -16.55
CA GLU A 735 18.71 34.70 -17.91
C GLU A 735 18.49 33.54 -18.90
N GLN A 736 19.55 33.02 -19.51
CA GLN A 736 19.55 31.96 -20.51
C GLN A 736 20.61 30.89 -20.22
N TRP A 737 21.29 30.96 -19.06
CA TRP A 737 22.36 30.05 -18.65
C TRP A 737 21.97 29.30 -17.37
N VAL A 738 22.33 28.02 -17.30
CA VAL A 738 22.53 27.31 -16.03
C VAL A 738 23.96 27.58 -15.56
N ARG A 739 24.10 28.05 -14.32
CA ARG A 739 25.36 28.41 -13.67
C ARG A 739 25.67 27.49 -12.51
N CYS A 740 26.95 27.37 -12.16
CA CYS A 740 27.44 26.78 -10.91
C CYS A 740 28.36 27.80 -10.24
N GLY A 741 27.99 28.27 -9.05
CA GLY A 741 28.67 29.40 -8.40
C GLY A 741 28.73 30.62 -9.33
N THR A 742 29.93 31.01 -9.77
CA THR A 742 30.12 32.15 -10.68
C THR A 742 30.14 31.78 -12.17
N GLU A 743 30.27 30.51 -12.55
CA GLU A 743 30.53 30.11 -13.95
C GLU A 743 29.24 29.82 -14.73
N ASP A 744 29.22 30.17 -16.02
CA ASP A 744 28.16 29.85 -16.98
C ASP A 744 28.45 28.49 -17.66
N ILE A 745 27.63 27.46 -17.40
CA ILE A 745 27.92 26.08 -17.84
C ILE A 745 27.11 25.68 -19.08
N LEU A 746 25.80 25.92 -19.06
CA LEU A 746 24.88 25.43 -20.10
C LEU A 746 23.95 26.55 -20.58
N TRP A 747 24.09 26.94 -21.84
CA TRP A 747 23.16 27.84 -22.52
C TRP A 747 21.89 27.10 -22.93
N LEU A 748 20.72 27.70 -22.65
CA LEU A 748 19.41 27.16 -23.01
C LEU A 748 18.98 27.66 -24.40
N PRO A 749 18.91 26.78 -25.43
CA PRO A 749 18.41 27.15 -26.76
C PRO A 749 16.95 27.59 -26.70
N PRO A 750 16.45 28.38 -27.68
CA PRO A 750 15.10 28.95 -27.67
C PRO A 750 13.96 27.96 -27.34
N GLU A 751 14.08 26.72 -27.80
CA GLU A 751 13.10 25.64 -27.61
C GLU A 751 13.08 25.08 -26.17
N HIS A 752 14.20 25.21 -25.44
CA HIS A 752 14.36 24.81 -24.04
C HIS A 752 14.35 26.00 -23.08
N ARG A 753 13.91 27.18 -23.53
CA ARG A 753 13.69 28.33 -22.64
C ARG A 753 12.46 28.09 -21.78
N SER A 754 12.68 28.13 -20.47
CA SER A 754 11.64 27.97 -19.47
C SER A 754 10.86 29.26 -19.23
N SER A 755 9.61 29.13 -18.82
CA SER A 755 8.84 30.20 -18.18
C SER A 755 9.14 30.32 -16.68
N CYS A 756 9.67 29.26 -16.06
CA CYS A 756 10.02 29.19 -14.65
C CYS A 756 11.00 28.06 -14.35
N THR A 757 11.79 28.18 -13.27
CA THR A 757 12.84 27.21 -12.90
C THR A 757 12.90 26.95 -11.40
N ALA A 758 13.19 25.73 -11.01
CA ALA A 758 13.54 25.34 -9.64
C ALA A 758 14.78 24.45 -9.65
N VAL A 759 15.55 24.43 -8.55
CA VAL A 759 16.76 23.61 -8.42
C VAL A 759 16.75 22.88 -7.08
N TYR A 760 17.22 21.63 -7.09
CA TYR A 760 17.50 20.85 -5.88
C TYR A 760 18.78 20.04 -6.09
N ARG A 761 19.86 20.40 -5.37
CA ARG A 761 21.21 19.81 -5.54
C ARG A 761 21.67 19.87 -7.01
N SER A 762 21.95 18.71 -7.62
CA SER A 762 22.33 18.50 -9.01
C SER A 762 21.20 18.68 -10.03
N ILE A 763 19.94 18.78 -9.60
CA ILE A 763 18.75 18.66 -10.46
C ILE A 763 18.08 20.02 -10.67
N VAL A 764 17.89 20.40 -11.94
CA VAL A 764 17.20 21.62 -12.38
C VAL A 764 15.87 21.24 -13.06
N ALA A 765 14.75 21.71 -12.52
CA ALA A 765 13.43 21.58 -13.12
C ALA A 765 13.07 22.84 -13.91
N LEU A 766 12.64 22.67 -15.17
CA LEU A 766 12.28 23.73 -16.12
C LEU A 766 10.80 23.60 -16.52
N GLY A 767 9.99 24.63 -16.30
CA GLY A 767 8.59 24.67 -16.77
C GLY A 767 8.43 25.44 -18.08
N HIS A 768 7.51 25.02 -18.95
CA HIS A 768 7.35 25.58 -20.31
C HIS A 768 5.92 26.02 -20.67
N SER A 769 5.83 26.82 -21.74
CA SER A 769 4.58 27.33 -22.33
C SER A 769 3.64 26.27 -22.90
N SER A 770 4.15 25.08 -23.17
CA SER A 770 3.39 23.90 -23.59
C SER A 770 2.67 23.16 -22.45
N GLY A 771 2.91 23.53 -21.18
CA GLY A 771 2.46 22.77 -20.02
C GLY A 771 3.40 21.64 -19.59
N ARG A 772 4.54 21.47 -20.28
CA ARG A 772 5.57 20.48 -19.96
C ARG A 772 6.51 20.95 -18.85
N LEU A 773 7.03 19.97 -18.11
CA LEU A 773 8.17 20.11 -17.19
C LEU A 773 9.34 19.28 -17.73
N LEU A 774 10.56 19.82 -17.74
CA LEU A 774 11.80 19.10 -18.06
C LEU A 774 12.70 19.03 -16.82
N PHE A 775 13.34 17.88 -16.60
CA PHE A 775 14.32 17.68 -15.53
C PHE A 775 15.72 17.50 -16.10
N LEU A 776 16.66 18.38 -15.75
CA LEU A 776 18.08 18.26 -16.08
C LEU A 776 18.87 17.84 -14.84
N GLU A 777 19.80 16.90 -14.95
CA GLU A 777 20.73 16.54 -13.88
C GLU A 777 22.19 16.80 -14.29
N PHE A 778 22.98 17.34 -13.35
CA PHE A 778 24.38 17.69 -13.53
C PHE A 778 25.27 16.93 -12.53
N SER A 779 26.12 16.04 -13.04
CA SER A 779 27.23 15.44 -12.30
C SER A 779 28.49 16.31 -12.47
N PHE A 780 29.07 16.76 -11.35
CA PHE A 780 30.37 17.44 -11.29
C PHE A 780 31.40 16.56 -10.58
#